data_AF-A0A960Y722-F1
#
_entry.id   AF-A0A960Y722-F1
#
_cell.length_a   1.000
_cell.length_b   1.000
_cell.length_c   1.000
_cell.angle_alpha   90.00
_cell.angle_beta   90.00
_cell.angle_gamma   90.00
#
_symmetry.space_group_name_H-M   'P 1'
#
loop_
_entity.id
_entity.type
_entity.pdbx_description
1 polymer ?
#
loop_
_entity_poly.entity_id
_entity_poly.type
_entity_poly.pdbx_seq_one_letter_code
_entity_poly.pdbx_strand_id
1 'polypeptide(L)'
;MTTHRVLMVMMLSVLMAFASACGGGGDDDDDAGGRATTTSTTMAPVTTTTTTSNGDTTTTTVTEGTTTTTTTTMVSTTTTTTMASTTTSTTSTTSTTSTTSSTTSTTGSSTTTSTTGASSTTTTVTTTTSTTTTTGATLSEVYVDASYVGQSDGTSGKPYASLADALANCSDAQSYFVKAGEYDGGVVIDNCDGIEIAEWADGASDVDRPTIIGDGENVGITIVDSDGVSVTGLAINEARVGVWVRSSKDVEFLNNTIDRNGYIGVWANDSQGVSFDGNNLSDTGSGSQGIGLHLTGGGEYSFVHGTIDRNGFAGVLALESNVSLEDNSISENGGPGARMEGTTIDTLTMNEMDANEGFGLVLDTATGTVEDNDITGTTDTCSNGGYCPGVGVQIQDNADVVVTLNTVEDNEGTGILMTESSTGELTGNNVNFNGAIDSASGDGVAILGDSTDVVVTGNTISNNLRSGVTVDDSAADVQNNVISNNEYGLIAQNTDQVTNAGNNTYENNTNDGVTDSPDATVVNVVSDPAVLAENPVFDLFEFVLIPSGSFTMGSPTDEVPDSSNDDETQHTVNLTKAFAAMRTEVTREQYAAATGYPRENPATGNETQALRAANNVTWFDALAMANLLSEKANLETCYRLTSVLCSDVFDDTRYCVASHIVDATVAWETGVSNPYNCDGFRLPTEAEWEYMARGGTTTAFYSGDIDDTALACSPLDDNLDEIGWYCGNAGDEHHGLKVARKLDNFYGLYDVSGNVYEWTSDEYTAYPDTEVTNPYKLPDSPSTDQIVVRGGHSSANAAECRSAARNTQTGGSFNKSYGLGFRLVITGSFGD
;
A
#
# COMPACT_ATOMS: atom_id res chain seq x y z
N MET A 1 11.20 33.68 -45.58
CA MET A 1 11.51 33.30 -46.98
C MET A 1 11.88 31.82 -46.95
N THR A 2 10.86 30.96 -46.99
CA THR A 2 10.47 30.09 -48.13
C THR A 2 11.48 28.97 -48.41
N THR A 3 11.31 27.72 -47.93
CA THR A 3 10.33 26.63 -48.23
C THR A 3 10.85 25.55 -49.21
N HIS A 4 10.59 24.28 -48.84
CA HIS A 4 10.24 23.09 -49.67
C HIS A 4 11.40 22.24 -50.28
N ARG A 5 11.38 20.88 -50.38
CA ARG A 5 10.45 19.78 -50.03
C ARG A 5 11.05 18.39 -50.51
N VAL A 6 10.65 17.29 -49.85
CA VAL A 6 10.32 15.89 -50.33
C VAL A 6 11.41 14.83 -50.58
N LEU A 7 11.29 13.67 -49.89
CA LEU A 7 11.08 12.23 -50.33
C LEU A 7 11.40 11.33 -49.11
N MET A 8 10.58 10.47 -48.48
CA MET A 8 9.62 9.41 -48.86
C MET A 8 10.22 8.21 -49.65
N VAL A 9 10.08 7.01 -49.04
CA VAL A 9 10.04 5.63 -49.61
C VAL A 9 11.32 4.75 -49.58
N MET A 10 11.41 3.74 -48.67
CA MET A 10 11.38 2.27 -48.98
C MET A 10 11.72 1.34 -47.77
N MET A 11 10.77 0.41 -47.48
CA MET A 11 10.90 -1.03 -47.12
C MET A 11 11.65 -1.44 -45.84
N LEU A 12 11.08 -2.14 -44.83
CA LEU A 12 10.22 -3.35 -44.75
C LEU A 12 10.77 -4.59 -45.47
N SER A 13 11.17 -5.61 -44.66
CA SER A 13 11.46 -7.05 -44.90
C SER A 13 12.80 -7.42 -44.20
N VAL A 14 12.96 -8.44 -43.35
CA VAL A 14 12.45 -9.82 -43.33
C VAL A 14 12.54 -10.42 -41.91
N LEU A 15 11.52 -11.19 -41.53
CA LEU A 15 11.42 -12.12 -40.39
C LEU A 15 12.14 -13.46 -40.69
N MET A 16 12.66 -14.14 -39.66
CA MET A 16 13.03 -15.57 -39.53
C MET A 16 14.35 -16.11 -40.13
N ALA A 17 15.21 -16.64 -39.24
CA ALA A 17 15.62 -18.06 -39.09
C ALA A 17 16.97 -18.11 -38.31
N PHE A 18 17.21 -18.91 -37.27
CA PHE A 18 17.09 -20.37 -37.14
C PHE A 18 17.22 -20.79 -35.66
N ALA A 19 16.39 -21.74 -35.23
CA ALA A 19 16.73 -22.68 -34.16
C ALA A 19 17.43 -23.92 -34.76
N SER A 20 18.41 -24.48 -34.04
CA SER A 20 18.81 -25.91 -34.01
C SER A 20 20.31 -26.07 -33.78
N ALA A 21 20.68 -26.58 -32.60
CA ALA A 21 21.46 -27.82 -32.43
C ALA A 21 22.28 -27.76 -31.13
N CYS A 22 21.71 -28.29 -30.05
CA CYS A 22 22.49 -28.83 -28.96
C CYS A 22 22.84 -30.28 -29.31
N GLY A 23 24.10 -30.65 -29.18
CA GLY A 23 24.60 -31.97 -29.56
C GLY A 23 26.06 -32.21 -29.21
N GLY A 24 26.32 -32.39 -27.91
CA GLY A 24 27.25 -33.40 -27.39
C GLY A 24 28.77 -33.20 -27.51
N GLY A 25 29.40 -32.97 -26.37
CA GLY A 25 30.44 -33.86 -25.83
C GLY A 25 31.91 -33.59 -26.19
N GLY A 26 32.75 -33.58 -25.16
CA GLY A 26 34.14 -34.04 -25.22
C GLY A 26 35.21 -33.02 -24.82
N ASP A 27 35.60 -33.08 -23.54
CA ASP A 27 36.95 -33.28 -23.00
C ASP A 27 38.18 -32.49 -23.53
N ASP A 28 38.98 -32.11 -22.53
CA ASP A 28 40.46 -31.98 -22.46
C ASP A 28 41.17 -30.64 -22.79
N ASP A 29 41.75 -30.12 -21.69
CA ASP A 29 43.16 -29.72 -21.50
C ASP A 29 43.78 -28.44 -22.11
N ASP A 30 44.36 -27.69 -21.18
CA ASP A 30 45.72 -27.12 -21.18
C ASP A 30 46.08 -25.80 -21.91
N ASP A 31 46.36 -24.81 -21.05
CA ASP A 31 47.63 -24.09 -20.90
C ASP A 31 48.00 -22.86 -21.78
N ALA A 32 48.33 -21.79 -21.04
CA ALA A 32 49.42 -20.82 -21.23
C ALA A 32 49.47 -19.83 -22.43
N GLY A 33 49.30 -18.54 -22.10
CA GLY A 33 50.39 -17.54 -22.23
C GLY A 33 50.41 -16.60 -23.45
N GLY A 34 50.42 -15.28 -23.20
CA GLY A 34 50.83 -14.30 -24.22
C GLY A 34 50.69 -12.83 -23.81
N ARG A 35 51.82 -12.12 -23.70
CA ARG A 35 52.00 -10.79 -23.10
C ARG A 35 52.16 -9.67 -24.15
N ALA A 36 51.60 -8.49 -23.84
CA ALA A 36 51.95 -7.10 -24.21
C ALA A 36 51.79 -6.58 -25.66
N THR A 37 51.15 -5.42 -25.82
CA THR A 37 51.84 -4.09 -25.92
C THR A 37 50.86 -2.91 -26.05
N THR A 38 51.17 -1.85 -25.31
CA THR A 38 50.55 -0.52 -25.29
C THR A 38 50.95 0.34 -26.49
N THR A 39 50.01 1.12 -27.04
CA THR A 39 50.33 2.44 -27.65
C THR A 39 49.29 3.49 -27.26
N SER A 40 49.82 4.64 -26.86
CA SER A 40 49.18 5.82 -26.27
C SER A 40 48.59 6.75 -27.34
N THR A 41 47.44 7.36 -27.03
CA THR A 41 46.93 8.56 -27.73
C THR A 41 46.52 9.61 -26.68
N THR A 42 46.97 10.83 -26.89
CA THR A 42 46.90 12.02 -26.02
C THR A 42 45.48 12.64 -25.96
N MET A 43 44.97 12.94 -24.77
CA MET A 43 43.69 13.65 -24.56
C MET A 43 43.83 15.18 -24.64
N ALA A 44 42.77 15.83 -25.11
CA ALA A 44 42.63 17.29 -25.18
C ALA A 44 42.33 17.92 -23.79
N PRO A 45 42.66 19.20 -23.56
CA PRO A 45 42.47 19.85 -22.26
C PRO A 45 41.00 20.00 -21.86
N VAL A 46 40.72 19.79 -20.57
CA VAL A 46 39.37 19.87 -19.97
C VAL A 46 39.22 21.17 -19.19
N THR A 47 38.11 21.88 -19.39
CA THR A 47 37.74 23.09 -18.66
C THR A 47 36.40 22.91 -17.98
N THR A 48 36.31 23.28 -16.70
CA THR A 48 35.08 23.24 -15.89
C THR A 48 34.78 24.62 -15.33
N THR A 49 33.52 25.04 -15.37
CA THR A 49 33.05 26.29 -14.77
C THR A 49 31.91 26.01 -13.81
N THR A 50 32.01 26.51 -12.59
CA THR A 50 31.00 26.41 -11.54
C THR A 50 30.51 27.79 -11.13
N THR A 51 29.20 27.98 -11.01
CA THR A 51 28.59 29.20 -10.48
C THR A 51 27.87 28.86 -9.19
N THR A 52 28.06 29.67 -8.16
CA THR A 52 27.45 29.49 -6.84
C THR A 52 26.08 30.17 -6.78
N SER A 53 25.27 29.79 -5.79
CA SER A 53 23.90 30.29 -5.58
C SER A 53 23.78 31.80 -5.31
N ASN A 54 24.88 32.51 -5.05
CA ASN A 54 24.91 33.98 -4.93
C ASN A 54 25.22 34.69 -6.27
N GLY A 55 25.38 33.95 -7.37
CA GLY A 55 25.69 34.46 -8.70
C GLY A 55 27.18 34.61 -9.03
N ASP A 56 28.07 34.09 -8.16
CA ASP A 56 29.51 34.14 -8.39
C ASP A 56 29.99 32.95 -9.24
N THR A 57 30.75 33.20 -10.29
CA THR A 57 31.23 32.17 -11.22
C THR A 57 32.74 31.94 -11.12
N THR A 58 33.17 30.68 -11.07
CA THR A 58 34.56 30.21 -11.05
C THR A 58 34.84 29.26 -12.22
N THR A 59 35.88 29.51 -13.00
CA THR A 59 36.32 28.65 -14.12
C THR A 59 37.72 28.08 -13.87
N THR A 60 37.90 26.77 -14.09
CA THR A 60 39.16 26.03 -13.96
C THR A 60 39.48 25.28 -15.25
N THR A 61 40.70 25.43 -15.77
CA THR A 61 41.20 24.70 -16.94
C THR A 61 42.43 23.87 -16.57
N VAL A 62 42.45 22.61 -17.01
CA VAL A 62 43.57 21.66 -16.80
C VAL A 62 44.18 21.26 -18.14
N THR A 63 45.51 21.37 -18.25
CA THR A 63 46.29 20.89 -19.40
C THR A 63 47.60 20.32 -18.90
N GLU A 64 47.93 19.07 -19.28
CA GLU A 64 49.13 18.28 -18.92
C GLU A 64 50.08 18.97 -17.92
N GLY A 65 49.81 18.77 -16.62
CA GLY A 65 50.69 19.19 -15.53
C GLY A 65 50.53 20.64 -15.04
N THR A 66 49.54 21.40 -15.54
CA THR A 66 49.25 22.77 -15.07
C THR A 66 47.75 23.05 -14.95
N THR A 67 47.36 23.73 -13.86
CA THR A 67 45.96 24.11 -13.55
C THR A 67 45.87 25.63 -13.35
N THR A 68 44.87 26.29 -13.96
CA THR A 68 44.60 27.73 -13.81
C THR A 68 43.13 27.98 -13.43
N THR A 69 42.86 28.84 -12.44
CA THR A 69 41.51 29.12 -11.91
C THR A 69 41.22 30.63 -11.81
N THR A 70 40.01 31.07 -12.21
CA THR A 70 39.55 32.48 -12.16
C THR A 70 38.13 32.59 -11.56
N THR A 71 37.87 33.57 -10.66
CA THR A 71 36.57 33.78 -9.97
C THR A 71 36.04 35.21 -10.13
N THR A 72 34.72 35.38 -10.33
CA THR A 72 34.01 36.67 -10.45
C THR A 72 32.85 36.77 -9.46
N THR A 73 32.72 37.90 -8.74
CA THR A 73 31.73 38.09 -7.65
C THR A 73 30.64 39.15 -7.94
N MET A 74 29.38 38.87 -7.61
CA MET A 74 28.22 39.77 -7.71
C MET A 74 27.99 40.56 -6.41
N VAL A 75 27.85 41.90 -6.50
CA VAL A 75 27.62 42.80 -5.35
C VAL A 75 26.15 43.23 -5.27
N SER A 76 25.50 42.97 -4.13
CA SER A 76 24.12 43.39 -3.78
C SER A 76 24.00 44.90 -3.53
N THR A 77 22.89 45.52 -3.95
CA THR A 77 22.50 46.89 -3.55
C THR A 77 21.15 46.87 -2.81
N THR A 78 21.16 47.45 -1.61
CA THR A 78 20.04 47.55 -0.66
C THR A 78 19.16 48.77 -0.98
N THR A 79 17.84 48.65 -0.84
CA THR A 79 16.98 49.84 -0.60
C THR A 79 15.87 49.54 0.41
N THR A 80 15.86 50.32 1.48
CA THR A 80 14.90 50.36 2.59
C THR A 80 13.75 51.29 2.23
N THR A 81 12.47 50.91 2.45
CA THR A 81 11.41 51.91 2.72
C THR A 81 10.21 51.33 3.47
N THR A 82 10.04 51.84 4.69
CA THR A 82 8.83 52.08 5.50
C THR A 82 7.45 51.79 4.92
N MET A 83 6.62 51.10 5.74
CA MET A 83 5.16 51.07 5.61
C MET A 83 4.56 52.46 5.79
N ALA A 84 3.72 52.87 4.83
CA ALA A 84 2.80 53.98 4.96
C ALA A 84 1.36 53.45 4.91
N SER A 85 0.56 53.91 5.86
CA SER A 85 -0.88 53.70 5.93
C SER A 85 -1.59 54.32 4.72
N THR A 86 -2.52 53.60 4.12
CA THR A 86 -3.59 54.20 3.33
C THR A 86 -4.92 53.58 3.71
N THR A 87 -5.64 54.38 4.49
CA THR A 87 -7.09 54.42 4.62
C THR A 87 -7.78 54.38 3.26
N THR A 88 -8.76 53.49 3.10
CA THR A 88 -9.80 53.63 2.09
C THR A 88 -11.14 53.77 2.78
N SER A 89 -11.65 54.99 2.68
CA SER A 89 -12.92 55.49 3.18
C SER A 89 -14.11 54.88 2.46
N THR A 90 -15.06 54.39 3.23
CA THR A 90 -16.46 54.22 2.83
C THR A 90 -17.07 55.59 2.54
N THR A 91 -17.73 55.72 1.39
CA THR A 91 -18.65 56.84 1.12
C THR A 91 -20.01 56.26 0.83
N SER A 92 -20.94 56.44 1.76
CA SER A 92 -22.37 56.15 1.59
C SER A 92 -23.11 57.46 1.33
N THR A 93 -24.01 57.45 0.34
CA THR A 93 -25.04 58.47 0.16
C THR A 93 -26.41 57.83 0.37
N THR A 94 -26.99 58.17 1.53
CA THR A 94 -28.42 58.35 1.87
C THR A 94 -29.50 57.84 0.91
N SER A 95 -30.43 57.03 1.44
CA SER A 95 -31.77 57.55 1.85
C SER A 95 -32.63 56.48 2.57
N THR A 96 -33.13 56.86 3.76
CA THR A 96 -34.48 56.65 4.37
C THR A 96 -35.21 55.32 4.15
N THR A 97 -35.80 54.61 5.12
CA THR A 97 -36.56 55.00 6.33
C THR A 97 -36.96 53.73 7.11
N SER A 98 -37.15 53.85 8.45
CA SER A 98 -38.03 53.05 9.36
C SER A 98 -37.79 51.52 9.46
N THR A 99 -37.76 50.85 10.61
CA THR A 99 -38.41 51.06 11.92
C THR A 99 -37.80 50.06 12.93
N THR A 100 -37.64 50.49 14.20
CA THR A 100 -37.78 49.75 15.50
C THR A 100 -37.63 48.22 15.50
N SER A 101 -36.87 47.55 16.39
CA SER A 101 -36.75 47.77 17.84
C SER A 101 -35.81 46.71 18.48
N SER A 102 -34.87 47.17 19.32
CA SER A 102 -34.57 46.73 20.72
C SER A 102 -34.41 45.22 21.02
N THR A 103 -33.41 44.69 21.73
CA THR A 103 -32.80 45.06 23.04
C THR A 103 -31.57 44.15 23.24
N THR A 104 -30.35 44.64 23.46
CA THR A 104 -29.64 44.78 24.76
C THR A 104 -29.82 43.68 25.81
N SER A 105 -28.73 42.97 26.12
CA SER A 105 -28.05 42.95 27.45
C SER A 105 -26.84 41.98 27.38
N THR A 106 -25.56 42.42 27.40
CA THR A 106 -24.69 42.73 28.58
C THR A 106 -24.55 41.52 29.52
N THR A 107 -23.40 41.06 30.04
CA THR A 107 -21.99 41.52 30.15
C THR A 107 -21.29 40.40 30.93
N GLY A 108 -20.08 39.94 30.58
CA GLY A 108 -18.82 40.30 31.25
C GLY A 108 -18.07 39.00 31.60
N SER A 109 -16.88 38.70 31.07
CA SER A 109 -15.55 39.33 31.19
C SER A 109 -14.72 38.76 32.34
N SER A 110 -13.66 37.99 31.98
CA SER A 110 -12.29 38.08 32.51
C SER A 110 -11.39 37.09 31.74
N THR A 111 -10.63 37.50 30.72
CA THR A 111 -9.18 37.85 30.76
C THR A 111 -8.32 37.02 31.72
N THR A 112 -7.41 36.19 31.20
CA THR A 112 -5.94 36.44 31.23
C THR A 112 -5.10 35.42 30.44
N THR A 113 -4.33 35.97 29.50
CA THR A 113 -2.94 35.64 29.09
C THR A 113 -2.54 34.29 28.52
N SER A 114 -2.29 34.35 27.21
CA SER A 114 -1.51 33.50 26.31
C SER A 114 0.02 33.63 26.46
N THR A 115 0.71 32.49 26.41
CA THR A 115 2.10 32.22 25.93
C THR A 115 2.19 30.68 25.92
N THR A 116 2.59 29.92 24.91
CA THR A 116 3.43 30.10 23.71
C THR A 116 3.09 28.93 22.77
N GLY A 117 2.65 29.21 21.54
CA GLY A 117 2.35 28.18 20.55
C GLY A 117 3.63 27.69 19.88
N ALA A 118 3.88 26.37 19.97
CA ALA A 118 4.78 25.67 19.07
C ALA A 118 4.02 25.38 17.77
N SER A 119 4.64 25.77 16.67
CA SER A 119 4.14 25.64 15.30
C SER A 119 4.16 24.16 14.91
N SER A 120 3.01 23.49 15.00
CA SER A 120 2.75 22.28 14.23
C SER A 120 2.58 22.70 12.77
N THR A 121 3.53 22.32 11.93
CA THR A 121 3.36 22.37 10.48
C THR A 121 2.29 21.34 10.14
N THR A 122 1.03 21.76 10.18
CA THR A 122 -0.06 21.01 9.58
C THR A 122 0.25 20.96 8.09
N THR A 123 0.73 19.82 7.61
CA THR A 123 0.64 19.47 6.19
C THR A 123 -0.84 19.31 5.92
N THR A 124 -1.50 20.42 5.61
CA THR A 124 -2.79 20.38 4.96
C THR A 124 -2.53 19.72 3.63
N VAL A 125 -2.83 18.42 3.54
CA VAL A 125 -3.11 17.76 2.27
C VAL A 125 -4.23 18.60 1.66
N THR A 126 -3.83 19.52 0.80
CA THR A 126 -4.75 20.23 -0.06
C THR A 126 -5.04 19.18 -1.10
N THR A 127 -6.12 18.43 -0.91
CA THR A 127 -6.81 17.78 -2.01
C THR A 127 -7.04 18.88 -3.03
N THR A 128 -6.14 18.93 -4.00
CA THR A 128 -6.32 19.77 -5.16
C THR A 128 -7.25 18.95 -6.04
N THR A 129 -8.50 18.82 -5.61
CA THR A 129 -9.58 18.61 -6.55
C THR A 129 -9.51 19.83 -7.44
N SER A 130 -8.87 19.72 -8.60
CA SER A 130 -9.09 20.64 -9.69
C SER A 130 -10.51 20.40 -10.19
N THR A 131 -11.48 20.76 -9.35
CA THR A 131 -12.73 21.27 -9.87
C THR A 131 -12.34 22.56 -10.57
N THR A 132 -12.05 22.43 -11.86
CA THR A 132 -12.23 23.51 -12.82
C THR A 132 -13.68 23.93 -12.64
N THR A 133 -13.89 24.88 -11.74
CA THR A 133 -15.13 25.63 -11.63
C THR A 133 -15.14 26.54 -12.85
N THR A 134 -15.40 25.95 -14.01
CA THR A 134 -15.96 26.64 -15.16
C THR A 134 -17.29 27.18 -14.68
N THR A 135 -17.26 28.47 -14.35
CA THR A 135 -18.44 29.31 -14.16
C THR A 135 -19.51 29.00 -15.23
N GLY A 136 -20.53 28.25 -14.83
CA GLY A 136 -21.92 28.38 -15.28
C GLY A 136 -22.17 28.44 -16.78
N ALA A 137 -21.60 27.53 -17.57
CA ALA A 137 -22.20 27.12 -18.83
C ALA A 137 -22.91 25.78 -18.58
N THR A 138 -24.23 25.75 -18.66
CA THR A 138 -24.98 24.49 -18.66
C THR A 138 -24.57 23.71 -19.90
N LEU A 139 -23.87 22.58 -19.72
CA LEU A 139 -23.60 21.62 -20.78
C LEU A 139 -24.94 21.22 -21.41
N SER A 140 -24.98 21.04 -22.74
CA SER A 140 -26.21 20.55 -23.35
C SER A 140 -26.31 19.05 -23.13
N GLU A 141 -27.39 18.61 -22.46
CA GLU A 141 -27.63 17.21 -22.14
C GLU A 141 -28.18 16.43 -23.34
N VAL A 142 -27.63 15.26 -23.59
CA VAL A 142 -28.06 14.30 -24.62
C VAL A 142 -28.34 12.97 -23.94
N TYR A 143 -29.50 12.37 -24.23
CA TYR A 143 -29.87 11.07 -23.68
C TYR A 143 -29.74 9.97 -24.73
N VAL A 144 -29.28 8.79 -24.32
CA VAL A 144 -29.09 7.63 -25.18
C VAL A 144 -29.82 6.43 -24.57
N ASP A 145 -30.61 5.72 -25.38
CA ASP A 145 -31.43 4.57 -24.98
C ASP A 145 -31.53 3.57 -26.15
N ALA A 146 -30.86 2.42 -26.04
CA ALA A 146 -30.85 1.37 -27.07
C ALA A 146 -32.26 0.82 -27.38
N SER A 147 -33.21 0.92 -26.46
CA SER A 147 -34.60 0.47 -26.66
C SER A 147 -35.42 1.43 -27.53
N TYR A 148 -34.90 2.61 -27.84
CA TYR A 148 -35.62 3.64 -28.58
C TYR A 148 -35.76 3.31 -30.08
N VAL A 149 -36.99 3.16 -30.56
CA VAL A 149 -37.31 2.75 -31.94
C VAL A 149 -37.59 3.95 -32.88
N GLY A 150 -37.29 5.18 -32.46
CA GLY A 150 -37.52 6.41 -33.26
C GLY A 150 -36.25 6.99 -33.88
N GLN A 151 -36.39 7.91 -34.84
CA GLN A 151 -35.27 8.76 -35.26
C GLN A 151 -35.17 9.97 -34.34
N SER A 152 -34.04 10.11 -33.65
CA SER A 152 -33.65 11.36 -32.99
C SER A 152 -33.32 12.41 -34.05
N ASP A 153 -33.70 13.66 -33.80
CA ASP A 153 -33.38 14.83 -34.64
C ASP A 153 -32.45 15.81 -33.93
N GLY A 154 -31.84 15.39 -32.80
CA GLY A 154 -30.91 16.18 -31.99
C GLY A 154 -31.48 17.50 -31.45
N THR A 155 -32.78 17.73 -31.56
CA THR A 155 -33.43 19.02 -31.27
C THR A 155 -34.79 18.90 -30.57
N SER A 156 -35.42 17.73 -30.62
CA SER A 156 -36.54 17.36 -29.75
C SER A 156 -36.02 16.39 -28.70
N GLY A 157 -36.37 16.57 -27.42
CA GLY A 157 -35.89 15.77 -26.26
C GLY A 157 -36.26 14.28 -26.32
N LYS A 158 -35.78 13.61 -27.36
CA LYS A 158 -35.89 12.19 -27.68
C LYS A 158 -34.48 11.62 -27.63
N PRO A 159 -34.30 10.43 -27.05
CA PRO A 159 -33.00 9.83 -26.94
C PRO A 159 -32.48 9.35 -28.30
N TYR A 160 -31.16 9.25 -28.42
CA TYR A 160 -30.50 8.52 -29.50
C TYR A 160 -30.56 7.00 -29.22
N ALA A 161 -30.68 6.19 -30.28
CA ALA A 161 -30.66 4.72 -30.14
C ALA A 161 -29.24 4.14 -30.06
N SER A 162 -28.21 4.95 -30.37
CA SER A 162 -26.80 4.56 -30.34
C SER A 162 -25.96 5.73 -29.83
N LEU A 163 -24.97 5.43 -28.98
CA LEU A 163 -24.01 6.42 -28.50
C LEU A 163 -23.10 6.90 -29.63
N ALA A 164 -22.70 6.02 -30.55
CA ALA A 164 -21.92 6.38 -31.73
C ALA A 164 -22.67 7.39 -32.62
N ASP A 165 -23.98 7.21 -32.82
CA ASP A 165 -24.81 8.17 -33.57
C ASP A 165 -24.94 9.52 -32.85
N ALA A 166 -25.00 9.51 -31.51
CA ALA A 166 -25.06 10.72 -30.70
C ALA A 166 -23.75 11.53 -30.77
N LEU A 167 -22.61 10.85 -30.87
CA LEU A 167 -21.27 11.44 -30.92
C LEU A 167 -20.75 11.68 -32.34
N ALA A 168 -21.43 11.19 -33.39
CA ALA A 168 -21.01 11.36 -34.79
C ALA A 168 -20.83 12.84 -35.23
N ASN A 169 -21.44 13.78 -34.51
CA ASN A 169 -21.17 15.22 -34.63
C ASN A 169 -21.09 15.84 -33.23
N CYS A 170 -20.23 15.31 -32.36
CA CYS A 170 -19.99 15.90 -31.05
C CYS A 170 -19.70 17.39 -31.18
N SER A 171 -20.18 18.16 -30.20
CA SER A 171 -19.81 19.56 -30.04
C SER A 171 -19.24 19.77 -28.65
N ASP A 172 -18.40 20.78 -28.50
CA ASP A 172 -17.73 21.03 -27.23
C ASP A 172 -18.74 21.24 -26.10
N ALA A 173 -18.37 20.82 -24.89
CA ALA A 173 -19.12 21.06 -23.67
C ALA A 173 -20.53 20.40 -23.70
N GLN A 174 -20.56 19.08 -23.91
CA GLN A 174 -21.79 18.26 -23.95
C GLN A 174 -21.73 17.07 -23.00
N SER A 175 -22.87 16.77 -22.36
CA SER A 175 -23.03 15.59 -21.49
C SER A 175 -23.95 14.57 -22.15
N TYR A 176 -23.53 13.32 -22.16
CA TYR A 176 -24.23 12.18 -22.73
C TYR A 176 -24.60 11.20 -21.61
N PHE A 177 -25.90 11.09 -21.33
CA PHE A 177 -26.43 10.15 -20.34
C PHE A 177 -26.92 8.88 -21.03
N VAL A 178 -26.27 7.76 -20.73
CA VAL A 178 -26.49 6.48 -21.41
C VAL A 178 -27.30 5.55 -20.51
N LYS A 179 -28.47 5.12 -20.99
CA LYS A 179 -29.30 4.16 -20.26
C LYS A 179 -28.64 2.78 -20.22
N ALA A 180 -28.89 2.02 -19.15
CA ALA A 180 -28.60 0.59 -19.09
C ALA A 180 -29.06 -0.13 -20.38
N GLY A 181 -28.17 -0.96 -20.93
CA GLY A 181 -28.38 -1.67 -22.19
C GLY A 181 -27.07 -1.93 -22.94
N GLU A 182 -27.15 -2.78 -23.96
CA GLU A 182 -26.04 -3.08 -24.87
C GLU A 182 -26.07 -2.14 -26.08
N TYR A 183 -24.92 -1.54 -26.40
CA TYR A 183 -24.74 -0.62 -27.50
C TYR A 183 -23.68 -1.16 -28.45
N ASP A 184 -24.15 -1.60 -29.62
CA ASP A 184 -23.26 -2.10 -30.66
C ASP A 184 -22.46 -0.96 -31.31
N GLY A 185 -21.17 -1.21 -31.49
CA GLY A 185 -20.26 -0.39 -32.27
C GLY A 185 -19.42 0.56 -31.41
N GLY A 186 -18.15 0.66 -31.79
CA GLY A 186 -17.18 1.55 -31.16
C GLY A 186 -17.58 3.03 -31.24
N VAL A 187 -17.18 3.77 -30.23
CA VAL A 187 -17.42 5.21 -30.07
C VAL A 187 -16.13 5.97 -30.37
N VAL A 188 -16.26 7.10 -31.07
CA VAL A 188 -15.13 7.97 -31.41
C VAL A 188 -15.44 9.40 -30.98
N ILE A 189 -14.56 9.97 -30.17
CA ILE A 189 -14.49 11.37 -29.79
C ILE A 189 -13.23 11.92 -30.46
N ASP A 190 -13.42 12.78 -31.45
CA ASP A 190 -12.34 13.31 -32.29
C ASP A 190 -12.52 14.82 -32.42
N ASN A 191 -11.56 15.60 -31.90
CA ASN A 191 -11.56 17.05 -31.92
C ASN A 191 -12.85 17.65 -31.28
N CYS A 192 -13.20 17.15 -30.09
CA CYS A 192 -14.35 17.59 -29.30
C CYS A 192 -13.99 17.72 -27.81
N ASP A 193 -14.00 18.94 -27.28
CA ASP A 193 -13.53 19.22 -25.92
C ASP A 193 -14.68 19.23 -24.90
N GLY A 194 -14.41 18.91 -23.63
CA GLY A 194 -15.40 19.03 -22.56
C GLY A 194 -16.56 18.04 -22.67
N ILE A 195 -16.29 16.82 -23.12
CA ILE A 195 -17.31 15.78 -23.28
C ILE A 195 -17.44 14.98 -21.99
N GLU A 196 -18.67 14.82 -21.51
CA GLU A 196 -18.99 13.95 -20.37
C GLU A 196 -19.87 12.80 -20.86
N ILE A 197 -19.50 11.56 -20.54
CA ILE A 197 -20.31 10.38 -20.78
C ILE A 197 -20.55 9.69 -19.44
N ALA A 198 -21.80 9.55 -19.04
CA ALA A 198 -22.17 8.98 -17.76
C ALA A 198 -23.37 8.05 -17.88
N GLU A 199 -23.51 7.14 -16.93
CA GLU A 199 -24.72 6.35 -16.77
C GLU A 199 -25.96 7.22 -16.51
N TRP A 200 -27.06 6.90 -17.17
CA TRP A 200 -28.35 7.55 -16.95
C TRP A 200 -29.07 6.90 -15.77
N ALA A 201 -28.95 7.49 -14.59
CA ALA A 201 -29.71 7.10 -13.40
C ALA A 201 -31.21 7.44 -13.57
N ASP A 202 -32.02 6.50 -14.06
CA ASP A 202 -33.47 6.67 -14.28
C ASP A 202 -34.34 6.20 -13.10
N GLY A 203 -33.72 5.83 -11.98
CA GLY A 203 -34.39 5.36 -10.77
C GLY A 203 -34.95 3.93 -10.87
N ALA A 204 -34.61 3.19 -11.92
CA ALA A 204 -34.80 1.74 -11.98
C ALA A 204 -33.71 1.03 -11.18
N SER A 205 -34.10 0.00 -10.41
CA SER A 205 -33.18 -0.95 -9.80
C SER A 205 -32.73 -1.96 -10.87
N ASP A 206 -32.00 -1.51 -11.89
CA ASP A 206 -31.41 -2.41 -12.87
C ASP A 206 -29.95 -2.71 -12.47
N VAL A 207 -29.63 -4.00 -12.50
CA VAL A 207 -28.34 -4.59 -12.11
C VAL A 207 -27.32 -4.52 -13.25
N ASP A 208 -27.74 -3.98 -14.41
CA ASP A 208 -26.98 -4.00 -15.66
C ASP A 208 -26.48 -2.60 -16.04
N ARG A 209 -25.16 -2.46 -16.20
CA ARG A 209 -24.50 -1.20 -16.59
C ARG A 209 -24.62 -0.95 -18.10
N PRO A 210 -24.59 0.32 -18.57
CA PRO A 210 -24.49 0.60 -20.00
C PRO A 210 -23.22 -0.04 -20.59
N THR A 211 -23.40 -0.92 -21.58
CA THR A 211 -22.31 -1.73 -22.13
C THR A 211 -22.04 -1.37 -23.59
N ILE A 212 -20.84 -0.90 -23.89
CA ILE A 212 -20.37 -0.68 -25.27
C ILE A 212 -19.73 -1.97 -25.78
N ILE A 213 -20.21 -2.48 -26.92
CA ILE A 213 -19.72 -3.72 -27.54
C ILE A 213 -18.91 -3.36 -28.80
N GLY A 214 -17.59 -3.60 -28.72
CA GLY A 214 -16.65 -3.22 -29.77
C GLY A 214 -16.53 -4.16 -30.97
N ASP A 215 -17.42 -5.16 -31.10
CA ASP A 215 -17.54 -6.15 -32.20
C ASP A 215 -16.32 -7.04 -32.51
N GLY A 216 -15.29 -7.02 -31.68
CA GLY A 216 -14.08 -7.83 -31.74
C GLY A 216 -13.01 -7.35 -32.72
N GLU A 217 -13.33 -6.43 -33.62
CA GLU A 217 -12.40 -5.88 -34.62
C GLU A 217 -12.14 -4.38 -34.41
N ASN A 218 -13.09 -3.66 -33.80
CA ASN A 218 -13.04 -2.23 -33.55
C ASN A 218 -12.56 -1.88 -32.12
N VAL A 219 -12.28 -0.59 -31.91
CA VAL A 219 -11.97 -0.02 -30.59
C VAL A 219 -13.28 0.32 -29.89
N GLY A 220 -13.41 0.04 -28.59
CA GLY A 220 -14.63 0.32 -27.83
C GLY A 220 -14.88 1.82 -27.70
N ILE A 221 -13.95 2.55 -27.07
CA ILE A 221 -13.97 4.01 -26.99
C ILE A 221 -12.65 4.57 -27.50
N THR A 222 -12.70 5.48 -28.47
CA THR A 222 -11.54 6.20 -29.00
C THR A 222 -11.65 7.68 -28.67
N ILE A 223 -10.61 8.26 -28.05
CA ILE A 223 -10.50 9.68 -27.74
C ILE A 223 -9.24 10.21 -28.43
N VAL A 224 -9.39 11.14 -29.37
CA VAL A 224 -8.28 11.69 -30.15
C VAL A 224 -8.38 13.21 -30.23
N ASP A 225 -7.26 13.88 -30.02
CA ASP A 225 -7.14 15.35 -30.16
C ASP A 225 -8.27 16.09 -29.41
N SER A 226 -8.64 15.61 -28.22
CA SER A 226 -9.81 16.08 -27.46
C SER A 226 -9.45 16.28 -25.98
N ASP A 227 -9.76 17.45 -25.42
CA ASP A 227 -9.37 17.80 -24.05
C ASP A 227 -10.58 17.83 -23.11
N GLY A 228 -10.41 17.47 -21.84
CA GLY A 228 -11.46 17.57 -20.81
C GLY A 228 -12.59 16.54 -21.01
N VAL A 229 -12.24 15.30 -21.33
CA VAL A 229 -13.22 14.22 -21.57
C VAL A 229 -13.35 13.35 -20.32
N SER A 230 -14.58 13.10 -19.87
CA SER A 230 -14.85 12.18 -18.74
C SER A 230 -15.78 11.04 -19.13
N VAL A 231 -15.48 9.83 -18.66
CA VAL A 231 -16.30 8.64 -18.87
C VAL A 231 -16.53 7.94 -17.54
N THR A 232 -17.79 7.83 -17.10
CA THR A 232 -18.13 7.31 -15.76
C THR A 232 -19.20 6.23 -15.81
N GLY A 233 -18.95 5.11 -15.13
CA GLY A 233 -19.99 4.12 -14.87
C GLY A 233 -20.34 3.20 -16.06
N LEU A 234 -19.50 3.11 -17.09
CA LEU A 234 -19.73 2.26 -18.27
C LEU A 234 -19.02 0.90 -18.20
N ALA A 235 -19.54 -0.07 -18.94
CA ALA A 235 -18.83 -1.30 -19.30
C ALA A 235 -18.36 -1.24 -20.76
N ILE A 236 -17.12 -1.61 -21.05
CA ILE A 236 -16.53 -1.63 -22.39
C ILE A 236 -15.98 -3.01 -22.68
N ASN A 237 -16.70 -3.76 -23.52
CA ASN A 237 -16.49 -5.20 -23.68
C ASN A 237 -16.28 -5.59 -25.15
N GLU A 238 -15.61 -6.72 -25.33
CA GLU A 238 -15.47 -7.41 -26.62
C GLU A 238 -14.94 -6.51 -27.75
N ALA A 239 -14.13 -5.51 -27.42
CA ALA A 239 -13.43 -4.70 -28.40
C ALA A 239 -12.04 -5.29 -28.67
N ARG A 240 -11.43 -4.97 -29.80
CA ARG A 240 -10.01 -5.32 -30.01
C ARG A 240 -9.09 -4.51 -29.08
N VAL A 241 -9.42 -3.24 -28.90
CA VAL A 241 -8.86 -2.38 -27.85
C VAL A 241 -10.05 -1.76 -27.11
N GLY A 242 -10.14 -1.90 -25.79
CA GLY A 242 -11.27 -1.39 -25.01
C GLY A 242 -11.34 0.13 -25.12
N VAL A 243 -10.31 0.81 -24.64
CA VAL A 243 -10.18 2.27 -24.66
C VAL A 243 -8.88 2.66 -25.35
N TRP A 244 -8.94 3.65 -26.23
CA TRP A 244 -7.76 4.26 -26.84
C TRP A 244 -7.78 5.78 -26.71
N VAL A 245 -6.84 6.33 -25.94
CA VAL A 245 -6.65 7.77 -25.75
C VAL A 245 -5.37 8.22 -26.46
N ARG A 246 -5.46 9.27 -27.28
CA ARG A 246 -4.34 9.75 -28.08
C ARG A 246 -4.30 11.27 -28.20
N SER A 247 -3.12 11.87 -28.06
CA SER A 247 -2.89 13.31 -28.30
C SER A 247 -3.87 14.22 -27.52
N SER A 248 -4.32 13.78 -26.35
CA SER A 248 -5.43 14.37 -25.61
C SER A 248 -4.99 14.81 -24.22
N LYS A 249 -5.77 15.67 -23.55
CA LYS A 249 -5.47 16.14 -22.21
C LYS A 249 -6.66 16.10 -21.27
N ASP A 250 -6.38 15.98 -19.98
CA ASP A 250 -7.40 16.04 -18.93
C ASP A 250 -8.53 15.04 -19.22
N VAL A 251 -8.17 13.77 -19.38
CA VAL A 251 -9.10 12.69 -19.72
C VAL A 251 -9.30 11.79 -18.51
N GLU A 252 -10.53 11.65 -18.04
CA GLU A 252 -10.85 10.96 -16.78
C GLU A 252 -11.77 9.76 -17.04
N PHE A 253 -11.41 8.62 -16.47
CA PHE A 253 -12.26 7.43 -16.42
C PHE A 253 -12.57 7.10 -14.97
N LEU A 254 -13.85 7.06 -14.60
CA LEU A 254 -14.27 6.78 -13.23
C LEU A 254 -15.19 5.55 -13.14
N ASN A 255 -14.83 4.62 -12.26
CA ASN A 255 -15.65 3.46 -11.92
C ASN A 255 -16.08 2.61 -13.12
N ASN A 256 -15.30 2.51 -14.20
CA ASN A 256 -15.65 1.73 -15.40
C ASN A 256 -15.22 0.27 -15.30
N THR A 257 -15.86 -0.61 -16.08
CA THR A 257 -15.41 -2.00 -16.29
C THR A 257 -14.97 -2.17 -17.73
N ILE A 258 -13.73 -2.61 -17.95
CA ILE A 258 -13.12 -2.78 -19.27
C ILE A 258 -12.69 -4.25 -19.34
N ASP A 259 -13.54 -5.09 -19.93
CA ASP A 259 -13.47 -6.54 -19.75
C ASP A 259 -13.52 -7.30 -21.09
N ARG A 260 -12.86 -8.47 -21.16
CA ARG A 260 -12.87 -9.38 -22.31
C ARG A 260 -12.49 -8.71 -23.64
N ASN A 261 -11.54 -7.78 -23.58
CA ASN A 261 -11.02 -7.11 -24.77
C ASN A 261 -9.95 -7.97 -25.44
N GLY A 262 -9.82 -7.86 -26.77
CA GLY A 262 -9.04 -8.78 -27.58
C GLY A 262 -7.54 -8.66 -27.37
N TYR A 263 -6.98 -7.43 -27.49
CA TYR A 263 -5.55 -7.17 -27.35
C TYR A 263 -5.27 -6.29 -26.14
N ILE A 264 -5.77 -5.05 -26.12
CA ILE A 264 -5.41 -4.09 -25.06
C ILE A 264 -6.69 -3.62 -24.35
N GLY A 265 -6.70 -3.60 -23.02
CA GLY A 265 -7.81 -3.03 -22.24
C GLY A 265 -7.86 -1.53 -22.46
N VAL A 266 -6.81 -0.85 -22.02
CA VAL A 266 -6.61 0.59 -22.19
C VAL A 266 -5.28 0.87 -22.88
N TRP A 267 -5.30 1.66 -23.94
CA TRP A 267 -4.11 2.22 -24.56
C TRP A 267 -4.16 3.74 -24.47
N ALA A 268 -3.25 4.35 -23.70
CA ALA A 268 -3.08 5.79 -23.67
C ALA A 268 -1.71 6.16 -24.26
N ASN A 269 -1.68 7.02 -25.28
CA ASN A 269 -0.43 7.41 -25.94
C ASN A 269 -0.36 8.92 -26.21
N ASP A 270 0.83 9.52 -26.03
CA ASP A 270 1.11 10.93 -26.30
C ASP A 270 0.07 11.90 -25.66
N SER A 271 -0.39 11.60 -24.43
CA SER A 271 -1.49 12.31 -23.76
C SER A 271 -1.10 12.77 -22.35
N GLN A 272 -1.71 13.82 -21.82
CA GLN A 272 -1.31 14.43 -20.53
C GLN A 272 -2.49 14.49 -19.56
N GLY A 273 -2.29 14.16 -18.29
CA GLY A 273 -3.37 14.18 -17.30
C GLY A 273 -4.49 13.20 -17.65
N VAL A 274 -4.12 11.96 -18.04
CA VAL A 274 -5.11 10.90 -18.22
C VAL A 274 -5.20 10.09 -16.93
N SER A 275 -6.38 10.01 -16.32
CA SER A 275 -6.60 9.37 -15.04
C SER A 275 -7.65 8.27 -15.11
N PHE A 276 -7.42 7.24 -14.31
CA PHE A 276 -8.33 6.12 -14.10
C PHE A 276 -8.50 5.93 -12.60
N ASP A 277 -9.71 6.16 -12.07
CA ASP A 277 -10.04 5.98 -10.65
C ASP A 277 -11.17 4.96 -10.48
N GLY A 278 -10.97 3.91 -9.68
CA GLY A 278 -11.97 2.88 -9.41
C GLY A 278 -12.30 1.97 -10.60
N ASN A 279 -11.44 1.90 -11.63
CA ASN A 279 -11.71 1.13 -12.84
C ASN A 279 -11.24 -0.33 -12.71
N ASN A 280 -11.97 -1.25 -13.34
CA ASN A 280 -11.60 -2.67 -13.44
C ASN A 280 -11.23 -3.03 -14.88
N LEU A 281 -10.00 -3.52 -15.09
CA LEU A 281 -9.44 -3.94 -16.37
C LEU A 281 -9.13 -5.44 -16.31
N SER A 282 -10.03 -6.26 -16.86
CA SER A 282 -9.98 -7.71 -16.69
C SER A 282 -9.99 -8.49 -17.99
N ASP A 283 -9.41 -9.70 -17.96
CA ASP A 283 -9.58 -10.72 -18.99
C ASP A 283 -9.22 -10.25 -20.41
N THR A 284 -8.22 -9.36 -20.54
CA THR A 284 -7.77 -8.85 -21.83
C THR A 284 -6.84 -9.84 -22.52
N GLY A 285 -7.32 -10.36 -23.65
CA GLY A 285 -6.51 -11.06 -24.65
C GLY A 285 -5.82 -12.33 -24.17
N SER A 286 -4.98 -12.89 -25.05
CA SER A 286 -4.14 -14.04 -24.70
C SER A 286 -2.74 -13.87 -25.31
N GLY A 287 -1.73 -14.35 -24.59
CA GLY A 287 -0.33 -14.20 -24.98
C GLY A 287 0.11 -12.73 -25.05
N SER A 288 1.22 -12.46 -25.76
CA SER A 288 1.95 -11.18 -25.75
C SER A 288 1.19 -9.92 -26.18
N GLN A 289 -0.06 -10.04 -26.58
CA GLN A 289 -0.90 -8.91 -26.95
C GLN A 289 -1.82 -8.49 -25.82
N GLY A 290 -2.14 -9.37 -24.87
CA GLY A 290 -3.08 -9.18 -23.75
C GLY A 290 -2.55 -8.26 -22.67
N ILE A 291 -2.68 -6.94 -22.87
CA ILE A 291 -2.19 -5.94 -21.92
C ILE A 291 -3.38 -5.25 -21.29
N GLY A 292 -3.46 -5.20 -19.96
CA GLY A 292 -4.50 -4.47 -19.24
C GLY A 292 -4.41 -2.97 -19.54
N LEU A 293 -3.30 -2.35 -19.12
CA LEU A 293 -3.02 -0.92 -19.25
C LEU A 293 -1.71 -0.67 -20.00
N HIS A 294 -1.77 -0.03 -21.16
CA HIS A 294 -0.62 0.27 -22.01
C HIS A 294 -0.43 1.79 -22.14
N LEU A 295 0.66 2.31 -21.56
CA LEU A 295 0.94 3.73 -21.42
C LEU A 295 2.20 4.10 -22.20
N THR A 296 2.11 5.02 -23.18
CA THR A 296 3.27 5.33 -24.04
C THR A 296 3.38 6.80 -24.44
N GLY A 297 4.56 7.22 -24.92
CA GLY A 297 4.71 8.49 -25.65
C GLY A 297 4.90 9.73 -24.77
N GLY A 298 5.59 9.61 -23.63
CA GLY A 298 5.94 10.76 -22.78
C GLY A 298 4.76 11.40 -22.08
N GLY A 299 3.68 10.64 -21.87
CA GLY A 299 2.47 11.12 -21.23
C GLY A 299 2.54 11.18 -19.71
N GLU A 300 1.52 11.79 -19.11
CA GLU A 300 1.27 11.78 -17.66
C GLU A 300 0.00 10.96 -17.40
N TYR A 301 0.16 9.85 -16.68
CA TYR A 301 -0.87 8.82 -16.52
C TYR A 301 -1.02 8.44 -15.04
N SER A 302 -2.26 8.32 -14.58
CA SER A 302 -2.57 7.84 -13.22
C SER A 302 -3.60 6.72 -13.24
N PHE A 303 -3.39 5.72 -12.38
CA PHE A 303 -4.35 4.64 -12.15
C PHE A 303 -4.44 4.39 -10.64
N VAL A 304 -5.65 4.55 -10.08
CA VAL A 304 -5.88 4.59 -8.63
C VAL A 304 -7.14 3.79 -8.24
N HIS A 305 -7.11 3.11 -7.10
CA HIS A 305 -8.24 2.34 -6.52
C HIS A 305 -8.83 1.29 -7.47
N GLY A 306 -8.06 0.82 -8.44
CA GLY A 306 -8.55 -0.04 -9.51
C GLY A 306 -8.07 -1.48 -9.42
N THR A 307 -8.61 -2.31 -10.32
CA THR A 307 -8.19 -3.71 -10.48
C THR A 307 -7.69 -3.94 -11.90
N ILE A 308 -6.58 -4.66 -12.04
CA ILE A 308 -6.02 -5.07 -13.33
C ILE A 308 -5.67 -6.56 -13.26
N ASP A 309 -6.56 -7.43 -13.73
CA ASP A 309 -6.43 -8.86 -13.50
C ASP A 309 -6.66 -9.77 -14.72
N ARG A 310 -6.07 -10.97 -14.68
CA ARG A 310 -6.25 -12.02 -15.70
C ARG A 310 -5.94 -11.57 -17.14
N ASN A 311 -5.03 -10.63 -17.33
CA ASN A 311 -4.64 -10.18 -18.67
C ASN A 311 -3.57 -11.12 -19.26
N GLY A 312 -3.61 -11.35 -20.57
CA GLY A 312 -2.83 -12.40 -21.22
C GLY A 312 -1.30 -12.23 -21.26
N PHE A 313 -0.76 -11.06 -20.88
CA PHE A 313 0.67 -10.76 -20.84
C PHE A 313 1.08 -9.80 -19.72
N ALA A 314 0.55 -8.59 -19.63
CA ALA A 314 0.98 -7.66 -18.59
C ALA A 314 -0.23 -6.94 -18.00
N GLY A 315 -0.21 -6.70 -16.69
CA GLY A 315 -1.18 -5.82 -16.05
C GLY A 315 -0.97 -4.40 -16.55
N VAL A 316 0.18 -3.81 -16.21
CA VAL A 316 0.62 -2.49 -16.65
C VAL A 316 1.88 -2.59 -17.49
N LEU A 317 1.88 -1.95 -18.66
CA LEU A 317 3.06 -1.74 -19.49
C LEU A 317 3.21 -0.24 -19.77
N ALA A 318 4.17 0.39 -19.10
CA ALA A 318 4.50 1.80 -19.31
C ALA A 318 5.84 1.94 -20.02
N LEU A 319 5.84 2.66 -21.14
CA LEU A 319 7.00 2.86 -21.99
C LEU A 319 7.24 4.37 -22.15
N GLU A 320 8.41 4.84 -21.74
CA GLU A 320 8.87 6.23 -21.87
C GLU A 320 7.81 7.24 -21.40
N SER A 321 7.24 7.04 -20.21
CA SER A 321 6.11 7.85 -19.69
C SER A 321 6.35 8.36 -18.26
N ASN A 322 5.46 9.20 -17.75
CA ASN A 322 5.35 9.55 -16.33
C ASN A 322 4.10 8.89 -15.73
N VAL A 323 4.26 8.11 -14.67
CA VAL A 323 3.20 7.23 -14.16
C VAL A 323 3.03 7.35 -12.65
N SER A 324 1.76 7.40 -12.23
CA SER A 324 1.30 7.25 -10.86
C SER A 324 0.43 5.99 -10.75
N LEU A 325 0.83 5.03 -9.90
CA LEU A 325 0.02 3.86 -9.55
C LEU A 325 -0.18 3.84 -8.03
N GLU A 326 -1.43 3.99 -7.59
CA GLU A 326 -1.76 4.09 -6.16
C GLU A 326 -2.92 3.17 -5.77
N ASP A 327 -2.75 2.36 -4.74
CA ASP A 327 -3.81 1.52 -4.16
C ASP A 327 -4.57 0.65 -5.18
N ASN A 328 -3.82 -0.08 -6.01
CA ASN A 328 -4.40 -0.96 -7.03
C ASN A 328 -4.14 -2.43 -6.73
N SER A 329 -5.09 -3.29 -7.15
CA SER A 329 -4.91 -4.74 -7.19
C SER A 329 -4.55 -5.19 -8.61
N ILE A 330 -3.34 -5.70 -8.81
CA ILE A 330 -2.79 -6.11 -10.10
C ILE A 330 -2.41 -7.59 -10.02
N SER A 331 -3.27 -8.49 -10.51
CA SER A 331 -3.11 -9.91 -10.22
C SER A 331 -3.39 -10.88 -11.36
N GLU A 332 -2.83 -12.09 -11.26
CA GLU A 332 -3.09 -13.20 -12.19
C GLU A 332 -2.79 -12.88 -13.67
N ASN A 333 -1.89 -11.93 -13.94
CA ASN A 333 -1.53 -11.59 -15.31
C ASN A 333 -0.52 -12.60 -15.88
N GLY A 334 -0.62 -12.91 -17.18
CA GLY A 334 0.22 -13.87 -17.91
C GLY A 334 1.68 -13.44 -18.16
N GLY A 335 2.20 -12.56 -17.33
CA GLY A 335 3.53 -11.96 -17.35
C GLY A 335 3.61 -10.90 -16.24
N PRO A 336 4.41 -9.82 -16.39
CA PRO A 336 4.62 -8.87 -15.30
C PRO A 336 3.32 -8.22 -14.82
N GLY A 337 3.17 -8.09 -13.50
CA GLY A 337 2.12 -7.24 -12.92
C GLY A 337 2.25 -5.81 -13.44
N ALA A 338 3.43 -5.21 -13.27
CA ALA A 338 3.78 -3.95 -13.90
C ALA A 338 5.20 -3.96 -14.50
N ARG A 339 5.36 -3.36 -15.69
CA ARG A 339 6.66 -3.08 -16.30
C ARG A 339 6.77 -1.60 -16.66
N MET A 340 7.79 -0.97 -16.12
CA MET A 340 8.15 0.44 -16.31
C MET A 340 9.45 0.51 -17.10
N GLU A 341 9.39 0.82 -18.40
CA GLU A 341 10.56 0.93 -19.29
C GLU A 341 10.80 2.39 -19.66
N GLY A 342 11.99 2.92 -19.37
CA GLY A 342 12.34 4.33 -19.59
C GLY A 342 11.38 5.32 -18.92
N THR A 343 10.68 4.86 -17.89
CA THR A 343 9.54 5.55 -17.27
C THR A 343 9.97 6.27 -15.99
N THR A 344 9.46 7.48 -15.81
CA THR A 344 9.56 8.20 -14.53
C THR A 344 8.37 7.81 -13.67
N ILE A 345 8.64 7.37 -12.45
CA ILE A 345 7.63 7.01 -11.46
C ILE A 345 7.41 8.24 -10.58
N ASP A 346 6.23 8.84 -10.69
CA ASP A 346 5.81 9.91 -9.79
C ASP A 346 5.38 9.32 -8.45
N THR A 347 4.49 8.33 -8.50
CA THR A 347 4.08 7.51 -7.36
C THR A 347 3.90 6.05 -7.79
N LEU A 348 4.36 5.13 -6.95
CA LEU A 348 4.06 3.71 -7.07
C LEU A 348 3.95 3.20 -5.64
N THR A 349 2.73 3.27 -5.09
CA THR A 349 2.50 2.99 -3.68
C THR A 349 1.19 2.31 -3.36
N MET A 350 1.16 1.53 -2.27
CA MET A 350 -0.01 0.80 -1.80
C MET A 350 -0.59 -0.20 -2.81
N ASN A 351 0.15 -0.56 -3.86
CA ASN A 351 -0.33 -1.53 -4.84
C ASN A 351 -0.08 -2.96 -4.36
N GLU A 352 -1.01 -3.86 -4.69
CA GLU A 352 -0.88 -5.30 -4.54
C GLU A 352 -0.63 -5.93 -5.91
N MET A 353 0.54 -6.53 -6.09
CA MET A 353 0.97 -7.20 -7.31
C MET A 353 1.14 -8.68 -7.04
N ASP A 354 0.04 -9.43 -7.15
CA ASP A 354 -0.02 -10.83 -6.73
C ASP A 354 -0.18 -11.80 -7.91
N ALA A 355 0.33 -13.03 -7.77
CA ALA A 355 0.06 -14.12 -8.72
C ALA A 355 0.47 -13.87 -10.18
N ASN A 356 1.37 -12.91 -10.43
CA ASN A 356 1.74 -12.52 -11.79
C ASN A 356 2.84 -13.45 -12.34
N GLU A 357 2.71 -13.89 -13.59
CA GLU A 357 3.67 -14.84 -14.15
C GLU A 357 5.05 -14.19 -14.39
N GLY A 358 6.10 -14.81 -13.86
CA GLY A 358 7.49 -14.44 -14.10
C GLY A 358 7.99 -13.21 -13.37
N PHE A 359 7.21 -12.13 -13.27
CA PHE A 359 7.61 -10.92 -12.56
C PHE A 359 6.44 -10.24 -11.84
N GLY A 360 6.69 -9.68 -10.67
CA GLY A 360 5.74 -8.78 -10.01
C GLY A 360 5.86 -7.39 -10.61
N LEU A 361 7.02 -6.78 -10.41
CA LEU A 361 7.39 -5.45 -10.89
C LEU A 361 8.71 -5.50 -11.67
N VAL A 362 8.74 -4.86 -12.84
CA VAL A 362 9.96 -4.64 -13.62
C VAL A 362 10.24 -3.15 -13.79
N LEU A 363 11.43 -2.72 -13.35
CA LEU A 363 11.95 -1.37 -13.43
C LEU A 363 13.15 -1.38 -14.38
N ASP A 364 12.92 -0.94 -15.61
CA ASP A 364 13.89 -0.99 -16.70
C ASP A 364 14.21 0.43 -17.17
N THR A 365 15.46 0.88 -16.96
CA THR A 365 15.83 2.30 -17.20
C THR A 365 14.91 3.28 -16.44
N ALA A 366 14.21 2.80 -15.40
CA ALA A 366 13.20 3.55 -14.68
C ALA A 366 13.84 4.44 -13.62
N THR A 367 13.14 5.50 -13.24
CA THR A 367 13.56 6.40 -12.14
C THR A 367 12.38 6.75 -11.25
N GLY A 368 12.65 7.03 -9.97
CA GLY A 368 11.62 7.44 -8.99
C GLY A 368 11.58 6.54 -7.77
N THR A 369 10.44 6.56 -7.07
CA THR A 369 10.27 5.84 -5.79
C THR A 369 9.16 4.80 -5.89
N VAL A 370 9.45 3.62 -5.37
CA VAL A 370 8.55 2.47 -5.21
C VAL A 370 8.39 2.26 -3.71
N GLU A 371 7.22 2.58 -3.16
CA GLU A 371 7.01 2.68 -1.72
C GLU A 371 5.78 1.92 -1.24
N ASP A 372 5.86 1.13 -0.17
CA ASP A 372 4.69 0.49 0.47
C ASP A 372 3.82 -0.33 -0.51
N ASN A 373 4.46 -1.06 -1.42
CA ASN A 373 3.78 -2.01 -2.29
C ASN A 373 3.97 -3.42 -1.77
N ASP A 374 3.05 -4.27 -2.18
CA ASP A 374 3.00 -5.66 -1.83
C ASP A 374 3.15 -6.52 -3.08
N ILE A 375 4.23 -7.28 -3.18
CA ILE A 375 4.67 -7.92 -4.42
C ILE A 375 4.94 -9.40 -4.15
N THR A 376 3.97 -10.24 -4.53
CA THR A 376 3.91 -11.64 -4.09
C THR A 376 3.51 -12.64 -5.14
N GLY A 377 3.78 -13.91 -4.82
CA GLY A 377 3.17 -15.03 -5.53
C GLY A 377 3.57 -15.15 -6.99
N THR A 378 4.67 -14.50 -7.40
CA THR A 378 5.11 -14.57 -8.80
C THR A 378 5.56 -15.98 -9.15
N THR A 379 5.22 -16.44 -10.36
CA THR A 379 5.46 -17.83 -10.74
C THR A 379 6.69 -18.00 -11.65
N ASP A 380 7.42 -19.10 -11.47
CA ASP A 380 8.55 -19.53 -12.30
C ASP A 380 8.10 -20.42 -13.49
N THR A 381 6.80 -20.65 -13.59
CA THR A 381 6.15 -21.34 -14.71
C THR A 381 5.24 -20.39 -15.47
N CYS A 382 5.54 -20.19 -16.76
CA CYS A 382 4.67 -19.38 -17.62
C CYS A 382 3.54 -20.23 -18.23
N SER A 383 2.41 -19.62 -18.56
CA SER A 383 1.23 -20.22 -19.21
C SER A 383 1.53 -20.97 -20.53
N ASN A 384 2.66 -20.68 -21.18
CA ASN A 384 3.10 -21.39 -22.38
C ASN A 384 3.86 -22.71 -22.06
N GLY A 385 3.99 -23.09 -20.79
CA GLY A 385 4.73 -24.25 -20.30
C GLY A 385 6.26 -24.06 -20.30
N GLY A 386 6.73 -22.83 -20.44
CA GLY A 386 8.13 -22.43 -20.37
C GLY A 386 8.58 -22.01 -18.97
N TYR A 387 9.89 -21.81 -18.83
CA TYR A 387 10.50 -21.29 -17.61
C TYR A 387 10.40 -19.77 -17.56
N CYS A 388 9.89 -19.28 -16.45
CA CYS A 388 9.82 -17.88 -16.04
C CYS A 388 10.75 -17.68 -14.82
N PRO A 389 11.25 -16.47 -14.57
CA PRO A 389 12.21 -16.26 -13.48
C PRO A 389 11.56 -16.15 -12.09
N GLY A 390 10.26 -15.88 -11.98
CA GLY A 390 9.51 -15.78 -10.71
C GLY A 390 10.02 -14.67 -9.80
N VAL A 391 10.49 -13.55 -10.36
CA VAL A 391 11.13 -12.48 -9.57
C VAL A 391 10.08 -11.52 -9.03
N GLY A 392 10.15 -11.17 -7.75
CA GLY A 392 9.26 -10.15 -7.17
C GLY A 392 9.48 -8.78 -7.83
N VAL A 393 10.66 -8.19 -7.62
CA VAL A 393 11.08 -6.90 -8.19
C VAL A 393 12.35 -7.06 -9.01
N GLN A 394 12.28 -6.76 -10.30
CA GLN A 394 13.44 -6.69 -11.19
C GLN A 394 13.83 -5.23 -11.43
N ILE A 395 15.10 -4.89 -11.19
CA ILE A 395 15.68 -3.57 -11.45
C ILE A 395 16.83 -3.76 -12.45
N GLN A 396 16.74 -3.15 -13.63
CA GLN A 396 17.65 -3.45 -14.73
C GLN A 396 17.95 -2.25 -15.64
N ASP A 397 18.93 -2.46 -16.52
CA ASP A 397 19.26 -1.55 -17.63
C ASP A 397 19.51 -0.08 -17.22
N ASN A 398 20.35 0.17 -16.21
CA ASN A 398 20.64 1.50 -15.67
C ASN A 398 19.42 2.21 -15.03
N ALA A 399 18.51 1.45 -14.43
CA ALA A 399 17.49 2.03 -13.57
C ALA A 399 18.14 2.70 -12.33
N ASP A 400 17.53 3.79 -11.85
CA ASP A 400 17.96 4.55 -10.66
C ASP A 400 16.74 4.83 -9.77
N VAL A 401 16.52 3.95 -8.80
CA VAL A 401 15.25 3.89 -8.05
C VAL A 401 15.47 3.79 -6.54
N VAL A 402 14.51 4.32 -5.78
CA VAL A 402 14.39 4.05 -4.35
C VAL A 402 13.26 3.05 -4.15
N VAL A 403 13.57 1.90 -3.59
CA VAL A 403 12.59 0.86 -3.24
C VAL A 403 12.51 0.80 -1.73
N THR A 404 11.40 1.26 -1.16
CA THR A 404 11.28 1.43 0.28
C THR A 404 9.97 0.93 0.87
N LEU A 405 10.02 0.37 2.08
CA LEU A 405 8.82 -0.10 2.81
C LEU A 405 7.97 -1.12 2.04
N ASN A 406 8.51 -1.75 1.00
CA ASN A 406 7.76 -2.75 0.24
C ASN A 406 7.82 -4.11 0.93
N THR A 407 6.75 -4.88 0.77
CA THR A 407 6.73 -6.31 1.09
C THR A 407 6.94 -7.10 -0.19
N VAL A 408 7.96 -7.95 -0.21
CA VAL A 408 8.32 -8.78 -1.36
C VAL A 408 8.48 -10.22 -0.88
N GLU A 409 7.40 -10.99 -0.97
CA GLU A 409 7.36 -12.33 -0.37
C GLU A 409 6.69 -13.42 -1.22
N ASP A 410 6.95 -14.67 -0.86
CA ASP A 410 6.33 -15.85 -1.48
C ASP A 410 6.47 -15.91 -3.02
N ASN A 411 7.51 -15.28 -3.57
CA ASN A 411 7.82 -15.34 -5.00
C ASN A 411 8.61 -16.63 -5.31
N GLU A 412 8.31 -17.30 -6.42
CA GLU A 412 8.98 -18.57 -6.78
C GLU A 412 10.47 -18.40 -7.17
N GLY A 413 10.93 -17.16 -7.38
CA GLY A 413 12.29 -16.79 -7.72
C GLY A 413 12.97 -15.89 -6.68
N THR A 414 13.74 -14.90 -7.16
CA THR A 414 14.43 -13.94 -6.27
C THR A 414 13.43 -12.87 -5.82
N GLY A 415 13.51 -12.43 -4.56
CA GLY A 415 12.66 -11.33 -4.07
C GLY A 415 12.93 -10.04 -4.84
N ILE A 416 14.09 -9.43 -4.64
CA ILE A 416 14.55 -8.23 -5.35
C ILE A 416 15.83 -8.58 -6.13
N LEU A 417 15.80 -8.44 -7.46
CA LEU A 417 16.93 -8.68 -8.35
C LEU A 417 17.35 -7.38 -9.04
N MET A 418 18.58 -6.96 -8.83
CA MET A 418 19.19 -5.79 -9.47
C MET A 418 20.32 -6.19 -10.41
N THR A 419 20.29 -5.70 -11.65
CA THR A 419 21.23 -6.06 -12.72
C THR A 419 21.63 -4.87 -13.60
N GLU A 420 22.64 -5.07 -14.46
CA GLU A 420 22.93 -4.22 -15.63
C GLU A 420 23.15 -2.73 -15.29
N SER A 421 24.18 -2.46 -14.48
CA SER A 421 24.61 -1.10 -14.11
C SER A 421 23.51 -0.26 -13.43
N SER A 422 22.54 -0.89 -12.78
CA SER A 422 21.49 -0.18 -12.04
C SER A 422 22.01 0.35 -10.70
N THR A 423 21.41 1.44 -10.24
CA THR A 423 21.75 2.14 -9.00
C THR A 423 20.50 2.34 -8.14
N GLY A 424 20.68 2.67 -6.86
CA GLY A 424 19.54 3.00 -6.01
C GLY A 424 19.67 2.58 -4.56
N GLU A 425 18.59 2.80 -3.82
CA GLU A 425 18.48 2.47 -2.40
C GLU A 425 17.33 1.48 -2.17
N LEU A 426 17.64 0.37 -1.50
CA LEU A 426 16.68 -0.59 -0.98
C LEU A 426 16.59 -0.39 0.54
N THR A 427 15.51 0.21 1.04
CA THR A 427 15.41 0.56 2.46
C THR A 427 14.09 0.26 3.15
N GLY A 428 14.15 -0.38 4.32
CA GLY A 428 12.93 -0.68 5.11
C GLY A 428 12.03 -1.74 4.49
N ASN A 429 12.49 -2.48 3.47
CA ASN A 429 11.67 -3.50 2.82
C ASN A 429 11.64 -4.79 3.66
N ASN A 430 10.53 -5.51 3.60
CA ASN A 430 10.40 -6.87 4.10
C ASN A 430 10.50 -7.85 2.91
N VAL A 431 11.55 -8.67 2.89
CA VAL A 431 11.86 -9.58 1.79
C VAL A 431 11.92 -11.01 2.32
N ASN A 432 10.84 -11.77 2.10
CA ASN A 432 10.58 -12.98 2.88
C ASN A 432 10.13 -14.18 2.03
N PHE A 433 10.50 -15.40 2.42
CA PHE A 433 9.98 -16.64 1.78
C PHE A 433 10.16 -16.76 0.26
N ASN A 434 11.11 -16.04 -0.35
CA ASN A 434 11.31 -16.12 -1.80
C ASN A 434 12.15 -17.35 -2.19
N GLY A 435 11.81 -17.95 -3.32
CA GLY A 435 12.47 -19.10 -3.95
C GLY A 435 11.67 -20.40 -3.87
N ALA A 436 11.45 -21.04 -5.02
CA ALA A 436 10.87 -22.37 -5.11
C ALA A 436 11.92 -23.46 -4.88
N ILE A 437 11.53 -24.53 -4.18
CA ILE A 437 12.39 -25.65 -3.72
C ILE A 437 13.25 -26.27 -4.85
N ASP A 438 12.82 -26.18 -6.10
CA ASP A 438 13.48 -26.71 -7.29
C ASP A 438 14.15 -25.65 -8.18
N SER A 439 14.08 -24.38 -7.82
CA SER A 439 14.74 -23.28 -8.54
C SER A 439 16.21 -23.10 -8.10
N ALA A 440 17.08 -22.69 -9.02
CA ALA A 440 18.48 -22.33 -8.72
C ALA A 440 18.63 -20.86 -8.23
N SER A 441 17.52 -20.13 -8.25
CA SER A 441 17.26 -18.78 -7.72
C SER A 441 16.62 -18.88 -6.32
N GLY A 442 16.32 -17.75 -5.67
CA GLY A 442 15.75 -17.74 -4.31
C GLY A 442 16.59 -16.97 -3.30
N ASP A 443 17.38 -16.02 -3.78
CA ASP A 443 17.95 -15.00 -2.91
C ASP A 443 16.83 -14.01 -2.52
N GLY A 444 16.89 -13.47 -1.30
CA GLY A 444 16.02 -12.36 -0.91
C GLY A 444 16.34 -11.15 -1.78
N VAL A 445 17.58 -10.67 -1.69
CA VAL A 445 18.11 -9.59 -2.53
C VAL A 445 19.32 -10.08 -3.30
N ALA A 446 19.33 -9.93 -4.63
CA ALA A 446 20.48 -10.25 -5.47
C ALA A 446 20.90 -9.02 -6.27
N ILE A 447 22.17 -8.65 -6.18
CA ILE A 447 22.80 -7.55 -6.93
C ILE A 447 23.88 -8.18 -7.81
N LEU A 448 23.58 -8.30 -9.10
CA LEU A 448 24.38 -9.05 -10.06
C LEU A 448 24.85 -8.17 -11.22
N GLY A 449 25.88 -8.63 -11.93
CA GLY A 449 26.40 -7.92 -13.10
C GLY A 449 27.35 -6.80 -12.65
N ASP A 450 27.21 -5.59 -13.19
CA ASP A 450 28.11 -4.45 -12.94
C ASP A 450 27.41 -3.27 -12.23
N SER A 451 26.40 -3.57 -11.41
CA SER A 451 25.67 -2.57 -10.62
C SER A 451 26.56 -2.03 -9.49
N THR A 452 26.72 -0.70 -9.42
CA THR A 452 27.56 -0.02 -8.42
C THR A 452 26.77 1.11 -7.77
N ASP A 453 27.17 1.56 -6.57
CA ASP A 453 26.45 2.60 -5.81
C ASP A 453 25.04 2.18 -5.36
N VAL A 454 24.89 0.90 -5.00
CA VAL A 454 23.66 0.35 -4.42
C VAL A 454 23.73 0.40 -2.89
N VAL A 455 22.67 0.88 -2.24
CA VAL A 455 22.55 0.85 -0.77
C VAL A 455 21.44 -0.11 -0.38
N VAL A 456 21.73 -1.05 0.53
CA VAL A 456 20.76 -1.97 1.12
C VAL A 456 20.75 -1.74 2.63
N THR A 457 19.72 -1.07 3.16
CA THR A 457 19.72 -0.70 4.59
C THR A 457 18.37 -0.72 5.29
N GLY A 458 18.34 -1.17 6.55
CA GLY A 458 17.11 -1.19 7.34
C GLY A 458 16.09 -2.24 6.90
N ASN A 459 16.47 -3.20 6.05
CA ASN A 459 15.55 -4.21 5.53
C ASN A 459 15.48 -5.42 6.47
N THR A 460 14.31 -6.08 6.50
CA THR A 460 14.13 -7.41 7.07
C THR A 460 14.17 -8.43 5.93
N ILE A 461 15.14 -9.33 5.94
CA ILE A 461 15.37 -10.29 4.85
C ILE A 461 15.44 -11.70 5.42
N SER A 462 14.37 -12.47 5.26
CA SER A 462 14.26 -13.74 5.99
C SER A 462 13.63 -14.89 5.23
N ASN A 463 13.91 -16.12 5.67
CA ASN A 463 13.29 -17.34 5.17
C ASN A 463 13.36 -17.54 3.65
N ASN A 464 14.28 -16.86 2.96
CA ASN A 464 14.49 -17.04 1.53
C ASN A 464 15.27 -18.33 1.33
N LEU A 465 14.98 -19.04 0.24
CA LEU A 465 15.44 -20.40 0.03
C LEU A 465 16.97 -20.49 0.03
N ARG A 466 17.66 -19.50 -0.56
CA ARG A 466 19.11 -19.52 -0.77
C ARG A 466 19.83 -18.53 0.14
N SER A 467 19.88 -17.25 -0.21
CA SER A 467 20.58 -16.26 0.63
C SER A 467 19.68 -15.11 1.01
N GLY A 468 20.03 -14.41 2.09
CA GLY A 468 19.44 -13.11 2.38
C GLY A 468 19.85 -12.11 1.31
N VAL A 469 21.16 -11.88 1.17
CA VAL A 469 21.71 -10.96 0.17
C VAL A 469 22.82 -11.65 -0.64
N THR A 470 22.79 -11.54 -1.96
CA THR A 470 23.88 -11.91 -2.87
C THR A 470 24.41 -10.67 -3.58
N VAL A 471 25.73 -10.48 -3.61
CA VAL A 471 26.41 -9.49 -4.43
C VAL A 471 27.45 -10.19 -5.33
N ASP A 472 27.28 -10.07 -6.65
CA ASP A 472 28.10 -10.74 -7.64
C ASP A 472 28.49 -9.82 -8.79
N ASP A 473 29.79 -9.79 -9.11
CA ASP A 473 30.46 -8.83 -10.02
C ASP A 473 30.12 -7.32 -9.80
N SER A 474 29.37 -7.01 -8.74
CA SER A 474 28.78 -5.71 -8.41
C SER A 474 29.35 -5.13 -7.10
N ALA A 475 28.93 -3.91 -6.72
CA ALA A 475 29.33 -3.29 -5.46
C ALA A 475 28.15 -2.62 -4.72
N ALA A 476 28.03 -2.88 -3.42
CA ALA A 476 26.95 -2.37 -2.57
C ALA A 476 27.38 -2.00 -1.14
N ASP A 477 26.69 -1.03 -0.54
CA ASP A 477 26.71 -0.75 0.90
C ASP A 477 25.57 -1.50 1.57
N VAL A 478 25.88 -2.53 2.36
CA VAL A 478 24.87 -3.39 3.00
C VAL A 478 25.01 -3.23 4.51
N GLN A 479 24.07 -2.52 5.14
CA GLN A 479 24.16 -2.17 6.58
C GLN A 479 22.80 -2.06 7.27
N ASN A 480 22.75 -2.32 8.57
CA ASN A 480 21.54 -2.19 9.40
C ASN A 480 20.36 -3.05 8.93
N ASN A 481 20.63 -4.17 8.25
CA ASN A 481 19.58 -5.13 7.88
C ASN A 481 19.48 -6.25 8.92
N VAL A 482 18.28 -6.83 9.05
CA VAL A 482 18.05 -8.08 9.78
C VAL A 482 17.97 -9.22 8.77
N ILE A 483 18.98 -10.09 8.76
CA ILE A 483 19.11 -11.17 7.80
C ILE A 483 19.01 -12.50 8.53
N SER A 484 17.90 -13.22 8.37
CA SER A 484 17.63 -14.39 9.20
C SER A 484 16.99 -15.59 8.51
N ASN A 485 17.27 -16.80 9.01
CA ASN A 485 16.61 -18.04 8.56
C ASN A 485 16.80 -18.39 7.06
N ASN A 486 17.87 -17.91 6.42
CA ASN A 486 18.22 -18.27 5.02
C ASN A 486 19.28 -19.40 5.01
N GLU A 487 19.59 -20.01 3.85
CA GLU A 487 20.75 -20.92 3.76
C GLU A 487 22.07 -20.14 3.98
N TYR A 488 22.18 -18.94 3.42
CA TYR A 488 23.30 -18.02 3.62
C TYR A 488 22.80 -16.64 4.06
N GLY A 489 23.47 -16.00 5.01
CA GLY A 489 23.15 -14.61 5.35
C GLY A 489 23.45 -13.66 4.19
N LEU A 490 24.74 -13.51 3.88
CA LEU A 490 25.24 -12.65 2.80
C LEU A 490 26.27 -13.43 1.97
N ILE A 491 26.19 -13.34 0.64
CA ILE A 491 27.15 -13.92 -0.31
C ILE A 491 27.82 -12.78 -1.08
N ALA A 492 29.16 -12.77 -1.12
CA ALA A 492 29.93 -11.86 -1.97
C ALA A 492 31.04 -12.66 -2.68
N GLN A 493 31.19 -12.53 -4.00
CA GLN A 493 32.26 -13.24 -4.72
C GLN A 493 33.66 -12.70 -4.41
N ASN A 494 33.76 -11.41 -4.06
CA ASN A 494 35.01 -10.76 -3.70
C ASN A 494 34.85 -9.84 -2.49
N THR A 495 35.95 -9.68 -1.77
CA THR A 495 36.07 -8.95 -0.50
C THR A 495 35.69 -7.49 -0.56
N ASP A 496 35.89 -6.87 -1.73
CA ASP A 496 35.79 -5.42 -1.94
C ASP A 496 34.41 -5.02 -2.50
N GLN A 497 33.52 -5.99 -2.71
CA GLN A 497 32.18 -5.77 -3.29
C GLN A 497 31.17 -5.24 -2.28
N VAL A 498 31.33 -5.58 -1.01
CA VAL A 498 30.37 -5.18 0.03
C VAL A 498 31.06 -4.31 1.07
N THR A 499 30.46 -3.16 1.35
CA THR A 499 30.87 -2.28 2.45
C THR A 499 29.88 -2.35 3.60
N ASN A 500 30.37 -2.08 4.83
CA ASN A 500 29.59 -2.08 6.08
C ASN A 500 28.80 -3.36 6.43
N ALA A 501 29.12 -4.50 5.81
CA ALA A 501 28.48 -5.79 6.05
C ALA A 501 28.42 -6.21 7.53
N GLY A 502 29.37 -5.74 8.35
CA GLY A 502 29.42 -6.00 9.80
C GLY A 502 28.40 -5.23 10.63
N ASN A 503 27.66 -4.28 10.04
CA ASN A 503 26.59 -3.53 10.70
C ASN A 503 25.21 -4.19 10.53
N ASN A 504 25.15 -5.43 10.01
CA ASN A 504 23.91 -6.18 9.89
C ASN A 504 23.76 -7.19 11.03
N THR A 505 22.51 -7.52 11.33
CA THR A 505 22.16 -8.59 12.27
C THR A 505 21.95 -9.88 11.48
N TYR A 506 22.71 -10.93 11.80
CA TYR A 506 22.56 -12.26 11.18
C TYR A 506 22.06 -13.27 12.22
N GLU A 507 20.91 -13.90 11.97
CA GLU A 507 20.29 -14.83 12.91
C GLU A 507 19.79 -16.12 12.24
N ASN A 508 20.16 -17.28 12.79
CA ASN A 508 19.61 -18.58 12.38
C ASN A 508 19.73 -18.92 10.89
N ASN A 509 20.70 -18.34 10.17
CA ASN A 509 21.00 -18.79 8.81
C ASN A 509 21.82 -20.08 8.91
N THR A 510 21.73 -20.96 7.90
CA THR A 510 22.56 -22.17 7.89
C THR A 510 24.05 -21.81 7.84
N ASN A 511 24.37 -20.71 7.15
CA ASN A 511 25.68 -20.07 7.13
C ASN A 511 25.53 -18.56 7.43
N ASP A 512 25.69 -18.18 8.69
CA ASP A 512 25.50 -16.80 9.20
C ASP A 512 26.54 -15.76 8.72
N GLY A 513 27.45 -16.10 7.80
CA GLY A 513 28.59 -15.25 7.43
C GLY A 513 28.70 -14.98 5.93
N VAL A 514 29.51 -13.95 5.60
CA VAL A 514 29.94 -13.65 4.22
C VAL A 514 30.89 -14.74 3.75
N THR A 515 30.47 -15.55 2.77
CA THR A 515 31.41 -16.44 2.07
C THR A 515 32.39 -15.57 1.27
N ASP A 516 33.70 -15.72 1.50
CA ASP A 516 34.82 -15.06 0.79
C ASP A 516 35.17 -13.56 1.07
N SER A 517 34.96 -13.04 2.29
CA SER A 517 35.61 -11.77 2.74
C SER A 517 36.54 -11.91 3.97
N PRO A 518 37.80 -11.43 3.92
CA PRO A 518 38.77 -11.43 5.02
C PRO A 518 38.45 -10.41 6.12
N ASP A 519 37.55 -9.46 5.87
CA ASP A 519 37.05 -8.48 6.85
C ASP A 519 35.66 -8.87 7.42
N ALA A 520 35.07 -9.97 6.96
CA ALA A 520 33.93 -10.59 7.64
C ALA A 520 34.43 -11.27 8.92
N THR A 521 34.62 -10.48 9.98
CA THR A 521 34.50 -11.03 11.32
C THR A 521 33.09 -11.60 11.42
N VAL A 522 32.98 -12.94 11.35
CA VAL A 522 31.82 -13.66 11.88
C VAL A 522 31.71 -13.26 13.34
N VAL A 523 30.88 -12.26 13.62
CA VAL A 523 30.47 -11.98 14.99
C VAL A 523 29.43 -13.04 15.30
N ASN A 524 29.89 -14.19 15.77
CA ASN A 524 29.09 -14.97 16.69
C ASN A 524 28.84 -14.04 17.87
N VAL A 525 27.71 -13.32 17.89
CA VAL A 525 27.31 -12.56 19.07
C VAL A 525 26.91 -13.58 20.13
N VAL A 526 27.91 -14.08 20.84
CA VAL A 526 27.76 -14.42 22.24
C VAL A 526 27.51 -13.08 22.93
N SER A 527 26.23 -12.79 23.17
CA SER A 527 25.72 -11.92 24.25
C SER A 527 26.72 -10.87 24.76
N ASP A 528 26.83 -9.74 24.06
CA ASP A 528 27.33 -8.53 24.69
C ASP A 528 26.12 -7.76 25.29
N PRO A 529 25.97 -7.72 26.62
CA PRO A 529 24.85 -7.02 27.26
C PRO A 529 24.90 -5.49 27.11
N ALA A 530 25.91 -4.92 26.43
CA ALA A 530 25.97 -3.49 26.13
C ALA A 530 25.42 -3.10 24.74
N VAL A 531 25.09 -4.06 23.86
CA VAL A 531 24.48 -3.83 22.54
C VAL A 531 22.93 -3.92 22.59
N LEU A 532 22.36 -4.29 23.74
CA LEU A 532 20.92 -4.49 23.96
C LEU A 532 20.09 -3.19 24.12
N ALA A 533 20.44 -2.10 23.43
CA ALA A 533 19.68 -0.84 23.48
C ALA A 533 19.00 -0.45 22.17
N GLU A 534 19.23 -1.17 21.06
CA GLU A 534 18.40 -1.08 19.84
C GLU A 534 18.21 -2.50 19.31
N ASN A 535 17.08 -3.11 19.63
CA ASN A 535 16.71 -4.44 19.16
C ASN A 535 15.75 -4.24 17.97
N PRO A 536 16.10 -4.68 16.75
CA PRO A 536 15.34 -4.40 15.52
C PRO A 536 13.96 -5.09 15.49
N VAL A 537 13.70 -6.02 16.42
CA VAL A 537 12.33 -6.50 16.65
C VAL A 537 11.41 -5.33 16.99
N PHE A 538 11.88 -4.27 17.66
CA PHE A 538 11.02 -3.13 18.05
C PHE A 538 10.69 -2.16 16.92
N ASP A 539 11.49 -2.10 15.85
CA ASP A 539 11.18 -1.24 14.70
C ASP A 539 9.93 -1.73 13.96
N LEU A 540 9.57 -3.03 14.12
CA LEU A 540 8.37 -3.64 13.55
C LEU A 540 7.09 -3.34 14.36
N PHE A 541 7.18 -2.86 15.60
CA PHE A 541 6.01 -2.62 16.47
C PHE A 541 5.84 -1.12 16.74
N GLU A 542 4.93 -0.49 16.01
CA GLU A 542 4.55 0.91 16.26
C GLU A 542 3.51 1.00 17.39
N PHE A 543 3.73 1.93 18.33
CA PHE A 543 2.81 2.18 19.45
C PHE A 543 2.40 3.64 19.52
N VAL A 544 1.13 3.86 19.88
CA VAL A 544 0.57 5.19 20.15
C VAL A 544 0.26 5.35 21.64
N LEU A 545 0.53 6.54 22.18
CA LEU A 545 0.29 6.84 23.59
C LEU A 545 -1.18 7.17 23.83
N ILE A 546 -1.84 6.37 24.68
CA ILE A 546 -3.21 6.58 25.11
C ILE A 546 -3.21 7.23 26.51
N PRO A 547 -3.74 8.46 26.66
CA PRO A 547 -3.70 9.17 27.94
C PRO A 547 -4.67 8.57 28.95
N SER A 548 -4.29 8.56 30.23
CA SER A 548 -5.23 8.25 31.32
C SER A 548 -6.44 9.19 31.28
N GLY A 549 -7.62 8.70 31.61
CA GLY A 549 -8.84 9.50 31.58
C GLY A 549 -10.06 8.77 32.08
N SER A 550 -11.19 9.46 32.06
CA SER A 550 -12.49 8.87 32.35
C SER A 550 -13.37 8.90 31.11
N PHE A 551 -14.15 7.85 30.89
CA PHE A 551 -15.08 7.75 29.77
C PHE A 551 -16.36 7.00 30.16
N THR A 552 -17.37 7.10 29.30
CA THR A 552 -18.60 6.31 29.41
C THR A 552 -18.41 5.01 28.62
N MET A 553 -18.40 3.89 29.33
CA MET A 553 -18.31 2.55 28.77
C MET A 553 -19.72 1.98 28.58
N GLY A 554 -19.96 1.25 27.48
CA GLY A 554 -21.26 0.73 27.09
C GLY A 554 -22.05 1.64 26.13
N SER A 555 -23.19 1.15 25.63
CA SER A 555 -24.02 1.82 24.63
C SER A 555 -25.25 2.48 25.25
N PRO A 556 -25.69 3.63 24.71
CA PRO A 556 -26.93 4.25 25.15
C PRO A 556 -28.12 3.38 24.71
N THR A 557 -29.24 3.47 25.43
CA THR A 557 -30.40 2.57 25.21
C THR A 557 -31.10 2.73 23.86
N ASP A 558 -30.77 3.79 23.12
CA ASP A 558 -31.27 4.10 21.79
C ASP A 558 -30.27 3.80 20.66
N GLU A 559 -29.05 3.36 20.97
CA GLU A 559 -28.12 2.80 19.99
C GLU A 559 -28.57 1.38 19.60
N VAL A 560 -28.45 1.03 18.33
CA VAL A 560 -28.83 -0.30 17.84
C VAL A 560 -27.93 -1.36 18.48
N PRO A 561 -28.49 -2.33 19.22
CA PRO A 561 -27.68 -3.37 19.85
C PRO A 561 -27.18 -4.37 18.82
N ASP A 562 -26.08 -5.04 19.13
CA ASP A 562 -25.71 -6.24 18.39
C ASP A 562 -26.72 -7.38 18.67
N SER A 563 -26.72 -8.39 17.80
CA SER A 563 -27.64 -9.52 17.92
C SER A 563 -27.30 -10.47 19.08
N SER A 564 -26.22 -10.22 19.81
CA SER A 564 -25.50 -11.19 20.62
C SER A 564 -25.75 -11.09 22.12
N ASN A 565 -25.98 -9.92 22.74
CA ASN A 565 -26.54 -9.74 24.11
C ASN A 565 -26.84 -8.26 24.43
N ASP A 566 -27.76 -7.96 25.36
CA ASP A 566 -28.13 -6.58 25.79
C ASP A 566 -27.41 -6.08 27.06
N ASP A 567 -26.17 -6.52 27.30
CA ASP A 567 -25.42 -6.25 28.55
C ASP A 567 -24.40 -5.11 28.46
N GLU A 568 -24.56 -4.21 27.50
CA GLU A 568 -23.75 -3.01 27.25
C GLU A 568 -24.15 -1.81 28.16
N THR A 569 -24.56 -2.06 29.41
CA THR A 569 -25.10 -1.00 30.31
C THR A 569 -24.11 0.16 30.52
N GLN A 570 -24.53 1.38 30.17
CA GLN A 570 -23.70 2.57 30.33
C GLN A 570 -23.29 2.85 31.78
N HIS A 571 -21.99 2.97 32.00
CA HIS A 571 -21.40 3.35 33.28
C HIS A 571 -20.08 4.11 33.10
N THR A 572 -19.64 4.83 34.13
CA THR A 572 -18.39 5.60 34.07
C THR A 572 -17.20 4.74 34.48
N VAL A 573 -16.16 4.74 33.65
CA VAL A 573 -14.88 4.10 33.95
C VAL A 573 -13.80 5.16 34.06
N ASN A 574 -12.97 5.05 35.10
CA ASN A 574 -11.79 5.89 35.30
C ASN A 574 -10.51 5.07 35.17
N LEU A 575 -9.74 5.31 34.10
CA LEU A 575 -8.42 4.73 33.84
C LEU A 575 -7.34 5.67 34.39
N THR A 576 -6.64 5.23 35.43
CA THR A 576 -5.71 6.09 36.18
C THR A 576 -4.29 6.15 35.62
N LYS A 577 -3.99 5.30 34.62
CA LYS A 577 -2.66 5.20 34.02
C LYS A 577 -2.78 5.34 32.52
N ALA A 578 -1.85 6.09 31.93
CA ALA A 578 -1.64 6.07 30.50
C ALA A 578 -0.97 4.74 30.12
N PHE A 579 -1.20 4.30 28.88
CA PHE A 579 -0.62 3.11 28.30
C PHE A 579 -0.31 3.39 26.84
N ALA A 580 0.67 2.69 26.28
CA ALA A 580 0.91 2.72 24.84
C ALA A 580 0.26 1.47 24.23
N ALA A 581 -0.45 1.64 23.11
CA ALA A 581 -1.13 0.57 22.40
C ALA A 581 -0.54 0.39 21.01
N MET A 582 -0.43 -0.85 20.54
CA MET A 582 -0.02 -1.12 19.17
C MET A 582 -0.95 -0.39 18.20
N ARG A 583 -0.37 0.22 17.18
CA ARG A 583 -1.08 1.04 16.20
C ARG A 583 -2.13 0.25 15.43
N THR A 584 -1.81 -1.00 15.12
CA THR A 584 -2.67 -1.97 14.44
C THR A 584 -2.93 -3.18 15.32
N GLU A 585 -3.79 -4.09 14.86
CA GLU A 585 -3.76 -5.48 15.30
C GLU A 585 -2.38 -6.11 15.02
N VAL A 586 -2.00 -7.14 15.78
CA VAL A 586 -0.75 -7.87 15.54
C VAL A 586 -0.81 -8.50 14.16
N THR A 587 0.12 -8.18 13.28
CA THR A 587 0.23 -8.79 11.95
C THR A 587 0.84 -10.19 12.03
N ARG A 588 0.67 -10.99 10.98
CA ARG A 588 1.31 -12.32 10.91
C ARG A 588 2.83 -12.23 10.95
N GLU A 589 3.42 -11.21 10.33
CA GLU A 589 4.85 -10.92 10.43
C GLU A 589 5.27 -10.60 11.86
N GLN A 590 4.56 -9.69 12.54
CA GLN A 590 4.83 -9.34 13.93
C GLN A 590 4.71 -10.56 14.85
N TYR A 591 3.71 -11.42 14.62
CA TYR A 591 3.53 -12.66 15.35
C TYR A 591 4.72 -13.62 15.10
N ALA A 592 5.13 -13.79 13.84
CA ALA A 592 6.25 -14.64 13.47
C ALA A 592 7.57 -14.10 14.04
N ALA A 593 7.81 -12.79 13.97
CA ALA A 593 8.98 -12.13 14.53
C ALA A 593 9.06 -12.31 16.05
N ALA A 594 7.93 -12.23 16.77
CA ALA A 594 7.90 -12.43 18.21
C ALA A 594 8.09 -13.90 18.62
N THR A 595 7.43 -14.83 17.92
CA THR A 595 7.31 -16.23 18.36
C THR A 595 8.27 -17.20 17.65
N GLY A 596 8.83 -16.81 16.51
CA GLY A 596 9.58 -17.68 15.60
C GLY A 596 8.70 -18.58 14.72
N TYR A 597 7.38 -18.44 14.76
CA TYR A 597 6.44 -19.28 14.01
C TYR A 597 5.28 -18.46 13.41
N PRO A 598 4.99 -18.60 12.11
CA PRO A 598 3.81 -17.97 11.51
C PRO A 598 2.52 -18.66 11.97
N ARG A 599 1.46 -17.89 12.26
CA ARG A 599 0.11 -18.42 12.49
C ARG A 599 -0.62 -18.56 11.14
N GLU A 600 -0.62 -19.81 10.65
CA GLU A 600 -1.27 -20.43 9.47
C GLU A 600 -0.89 -19.98 8.03
N ASN A 601 -0.43 -20.97 7.24
CA ASN A 601 -0.89 -21.27 5.87
C ASN A 601 -1.39 -22.75 5.87
N PRO A 602 -2.62 -23.04 5.41
CA PRO A 602 -2.73 -24.07 4.39
C PRO A 602 -3.79 -23.75 3.31
N ALA A 603 -3.31 -23.38 2.12
CA ALA A 603 -3.90 -23.55 0.78
C ALA A 603 -5.33 -23.01 0.55
N THR A 604 -5.42 -21.79 0.01
CA THR A 604 -6.02 -21.44 -1.31
C THR A 604 -5.92 -19.92 -1.49
N GLY A 605 -5.07 -19.44 -2.40
CA GLY A 605 -4.95 -18.02 -2.75
C GLY A 605 -3.50 -17.56 -2.70
N ASN A 606 -3.07 -16.82 -3.72
CA ASN A 606 -1.70 -16.36 -3.91
C ASN A 606 -1.36 -15.12 -3.07
N GLU A 607 -2.31 -14.53 -2.34
CA GLU A 607 -2.16 -13.27 -1.60
C GLU A 607 -1.05 -13.26 -0.52
N THR A 608 -0.36 -12.13 -0.38
CA THR A 608 0.53 -11.76 0.73
C THR A 608 -0.10 -11.95 2.10
N GLN A 609 0.58 -12.68 2.97
CA GLN A 609 0.05 -13.02 4.29
C GLN A 609 0.72 -12.23 5.43
N ALA A 610 1.91 -11.64 5.23
CA ALA A 610 2.69 -10.98 6.30
C ALA A 610 1.96 -9.84 7.02
N LEU A 611 1.41 -8.88 6.26
CA LEU A 611 0.74 -7.68 6.80
C LEU A 611 -0.73 -7.92 7.19
N ARG A 612 -1.27 -9.10 6.91
CA ARG A 612 -2.61 -9.48 7.38
C ARG A 612 -2.61 -9.58 8.89
N ALA A 613 -3.74 -9.21 9.51
CA ALA A 613 -3.90 -9.42 10.94
C ALA A 613 -3.72 -10.91 11.27
N ALA A 614 -2.91 -11.20 12.29
CA ALA A 614 -2.76 -12.54 12.83
C ALA A 614 -4.08 -12.96 13.44
N ASN A 615 -4.78 -13.84 12.74
CA ASN A 615 -6.06 -14.37 13.14
C ASN A 615 -5.91 -15.85 13.55
N ASN A 616 -7.01 -16.44 14.00
CA ASN A 616 -7.02 -17.82 14.48
C ASN A 616 -6.07 -18.03 15.67
N VAL A 617 -5.85 -17.02 16.50
CA VAL A 617 -4.97 -17.05 17.67
C VAL A 617 -5.80 -17.37 18.91
N THR A 618 -5.35 -18.28 19.77
CA THR A 618 -6.02 -18.50 21.06
C THR A 618 -5.68 -17.38 22.05
N TRP A 619 -6.49 -17.21 23.10
CA TRP A 619 -6.15 -16.26 24.15
C TRP A 619 -4.79 -16.57 24.77
N PHE A 620 -4.49 -17.84 24.99
CA PHE A 620 -3.22 -18.29 25.56
C PHE A 620 -2.02 -17.98 24.65
N ASP A 621 -2.19 -18.14 23.33
CA ASP A 621 -1.18 -17.79 22.34
C ASP A 621 -0.85 -16.29 22.39
N ALA A 622 -1.87 -15.43 22.51
CA ALA A 622 -1.69 -14.00 22.62
C ALA A 622 -0.93 -13.60 23.91
N LEU A 623 -1.25 -14.24 25.06
CA LEU A 623 -0.51 -14.05 26.31
C LEU A 623 0.95 -14.51 26.21
N ALA A 624 1.17 -15.65 25.57
CA ALA A 624 2.49 -16.20 25.33
C ALA A 624 3.34 -15.27 24.47
N MET A 625 2.78 -14.75 23.38
CA MET A 625 3.45 -13.79 22.50
C MET A 625 3.79 -12.48 23.23
N ALA A 626 2.88 -11.96 24.08
CA ALA A 626 3.16 -10.79 24.91
C ALA A 626 4.33 -11.01 25.88
N ASN A 627 4.42 -12.19 26.50
CA ASN A 627 5.56 -12.55 27.34
C ASN A 627 6.86 -12.66 26.54
N LEU A 628 6.84 -13.32 25.37
CA LEU A 628 8.01 -13.44 24.50
C LEU A 628 8.52 -12.08 24.05
N LEU A 629 7.62 -11.18 23.66
CA LEU A 629 7.98 -9.81 23.29
C LEU A 629 8.56 -9.05 24.48
N SER A 630 8.02 -9.25 25.69
CA SER A 630 8.58 -8.67 26.92
C SER A 630 9.99 -9.19 27.21
N GLU A 631 10.23 -10.49 27.08
CA GLU A 631 11.56 -11.08 27.24
C GLU A 631 12.56 -10.52 26.21
N LYS A 632 12.15 -10.39 24.94
CA LYS A 632 12.95 -9.75 23.87
C LYS A 632 13.24 -8.28 24.15
N ALA A 633 12.35 -7.59 24.88
CA ALA A 633 12.49 -6.20 25.30
C ALA A 633 13.30 -6.01 26.57
N ASN A 634 13.78 -7.09 27.20
CA ASN A 634 14.34 -7.06 28.54
C ASN A 634 13.38 -6.45 29.58
N LEU A 635 12.07 -6.65 29.40
CA LEU A 635 11.01 -6.26 30.33
C LEU A 635 10.56 -7.45 31.17
N GLU A 636 9.94 -7.17 32.31
CA GLU A 636 9.29 -8.21 33.11
C GLU A 636 8.04 -8.73 32.38
N THR A 637 7.91 -10.06 32.28
CA THR A 637 6.69 -10.69 31.73
C THR A 637 5.50 -10.46 32.65
N CYS A 638 4.33 -10.17 32.07
CA CYS A 638 3.12 -9.94 32.87
C CYS A 638 2.48 -11.24 33.37
N TYR A 639 2.50 -12.29 32.53
CA TYR A 639 1.75 -13.51 32.78
C TYR A 639 2.67 -14.65 33.16
N ARG A 640 2.22 -15.50 34.07
CA ARG A 640 2.81 -16.81 34.35
C ARG A 640 1.89 -17.88 33.81
N LEU A 641 2.32 -18.56 32.75
CA LEU A 641 1.65 -19.71 32.16
C LEU A 641 2.29 -20.99 32.71
N THR A 642 1.47 -21.89 33.23
CA THR A 642 1.88 -23.20 33.76
C THR A 642 0.92 -24.29 33.31
N SER A 643 1.36 -25.55 33.29
CA SER A 643 0.53 -26.67 32.80
C SER A 643 0.00 -26.43 31.39
N VAL A 644 0.85 -25.89 30.51
CA VAL A 644 0.56 -25.60 29.11
C VAL A 644 0.23 -26.90 28.38
N LEU A 645 -0.85 -26.88 27.61
CA LEU A 645 -1.29 -27.98 26.75
C LEU A 645 -1.32 -27.49 25.30
N CYS A 646 -0.52 -28.13 24.44
CA CYS A 646 -0.54 -27.85 23.00
C CYS A 646 -1.56 -28.72 22.27
N SER A 647 -2.05 -28.23 21.13
CA SER A 647 -3.09 -28.91 20.33
C SER A 647 -2.65 -30.24 19.71
N ASP A 648 -1.35 -30.45 19.47
CA ASP A 648 -0.78 -31.58 18.71
C ASP A 648 0.21 -32.45 19.51
N VAL A 649 0.77 -31.94 20.62
CA VAL A 649 1.76 -32.62 21.47
C VAL A 649 1.55 -32.25 22.96
N PHE A 650 1.75 -33.20 23.89
CA PHE A 650 1.99 -32.85 25.29
C PHE A 650 3.46 -32.46 25.43
N ASP A 651 3.76 -31.16 25.40
CA ASP A 651 5.09 -30.63 25.69
C ASP A 651 5.06 -29.87 27.03
N ASP A 652 6.09 -30.05 27.86
CA ASP A 652 6.24 -29.40 29.18
C ASP A 652 7.05 -28.09 29.04
N THR A 653 6.94 -27.44 27.89
CA THR A 653 7.58 -26.16 27.56
C THR A 653 6.62 -25.00 27.88
N ARG A 654 7.17 -23.79 28.07
CA ARG A 654 6.37 -22.58 28.35
C ARG A 654 5.56 -22.08 27.14
N TYR A 655 5.80 -22.65 25.95
CA TYR A 655 5.26 -22.19 24.67
C TYR A 655 5.06 -23.38 23.72
N CYS A 656 4.01 -23.35 22.89
CA CYS A 656 3.79 -24.36 21.86
C CYS A 656 4.50 -23.96 20.56
N VAL A 657 5.38 -24.82 20.08
CA VAL A 657 6.09 -24.65 18.80
C VAL A 657 5.21 -25.16 17.67
N ALA A 658 4.91 -24.32 16.68
CA ALA A 658 4.13 -24.65 15.49
C ALA A 658 2.71 -25.21 15.76
N SER A 659 2.13 -24.92 16.94
CA SER A 659 0.78 -25.34 17.31
C SER A 659 0.11 -24.37 18.31
N HIS A 660 -1.14 -24.61 18.70
CA HIS A 660 -1.89 -23.73 19.61
C HIS A 660 -1.75 -24.15 21.06
N ILE A 661 -1.59 -23.18 21.97
CA ILE A 661 -1.86 -23.43 23.39
C ILE A 661 -3.38 -23.50 23.57
N VAL A 662 -3.92 -24.68 23.84
CA VAL A 662 -5.37 -24.88 23.98
C VAL A 662 -5.84 -24.87 25.43
N ASP A 663 -4.93 -25.02 26.38
CA ASP A 663 -5.20 -24.89 27.81
C ASP A 663 -3.92 -24.52 28.56
N ALA A 664 -4.05 -23.69 29.60
CA ALA A 664 -2.97 -23.38 30.54
C ALA A 664 -3.56 -22.83 31.85
N THR A 665 -2.84 -23.05 32.95
CA THR A 665 -3.05 -22.30 34.19
C THR A 665 -2.37 -20.94 34.07
N VAL A 666 -3.17 -19.87 34.13
CA VAL A 666 -2.71 -18.49 34.00
C VAL A 666 -2.79 -17.78 35.35
N ALA A 667 -1.73 -17.06 35.69
CA ALA A 667 -1.69 -16.17 36.85
C ALA A 667 -0.82 -14.96 36.52
N TRP A 668 -0.92 -13.91 37.32
CA TRP A 668 0.03 -12.80 37.26
C TRP A 668 1.42 -13.22 37.72
N GLU A 669 2.45 -12.61 37.12
CA GLU A 669 3.81 -12.81 37.59
C GLU A 669 4.04 -12.29 39.00
N THR A 670 5.09 -12.80 39.64
CA THR A 670 5.40 -12.47 41.04
C THR A 670 5.68 -10.99 41.21
N GLY A 671 4.76 -10.27 41.87
CA GLY A 671 4.86 -8.82 42.09
C GLY A 671 3.86 -8.00 41.27
N VAL A 672 3.28 -8.60 40.22
CA VAL A 672 2.17 -8.03 39.45
C VAL A 672 0.86 -8.39 40.15
N SER A 673 0.08 -7.38 40.51
CA SER A 673 -1.21 -7.56 41.22
C SER A 673 -2.44 -7.41 40.31
N ASN A 674 -2.29 -6.71 39.19
CA ASN A 674 -3.31 -6.47 38.17
C ASN A 674 -2.60 -5.99 36.87
N PRO A 675 -3.28 -5.97 35.69
CA PRO A 675 -2.63 -5.62 34.43
C PRO A 675 -2.09 -4.19 34.43
N TYR A 676 -2.80 -3.26 35.06
CA TYR A 676 -2.40 -1.87 35.19
C TYR A 676 -1.08 -1.67 35.95
N ASN A 677 -0.58 -2.67 36.68
CA ASN A 677 0.70 -2.59 37.40
C ASN A 677 1.79 -3.45 36.77
N CYS A 678 1.58 -3.95 35.54
CA CYS A 678 2.63 -4.61 34.79
C CYS A 678 3.34 -3.62 33.86
N ASP A 679 4.67 -3.65 33.88
CA ASP A 679 5.55 -2.82 33.06
C ASP A 679 5.95 -3.51 31.73
N GLY A 680 5.55 -4.77 31.51
CA GLY A 680 5.74 -5.52 30.26
C GLY A 680 4.57 -5.43 29.29
N PHE A 681 4.71 -6.08 28.14
CA PHE A 681 3.62 -6.20 27.16
C PHE A 681 2.52 -7.12 27.66
N ARG A 682 1.28 -6.73 27.34
CA ARG A 682 0.07 -7.45 27.73
C ARG A 682 -1.07 -7.20 26.76
N LEU A 683 -2.12 -8.00 26.86
CA LEU A 683 -3.39 -7.64 26.24
C LEU A 683 -3.99 -6.41 26.94
N PRO A 684 -4.76 -5.57 26.20
CA PRO A 684 -5.57 -4.53 26.83
C PRO A 684 -6.58 -5.15 27.79
N THR A 685 -6.95 -4.40 28.82
CA THR A 685 -8.20 -4.70 29.53
C THR A 685 -9.39 -4.34 28.63
N GLU A 686 -10.54 -4.95 28.88
CA GLU A 686 -11.80 -4.63 28.18
C GLU A 686 -12.09 -3.12 28.21
N ALA A 687 -11.88 -2.49 29.37
CA ALA A 687 -12.06 -1.05 29.55
C ALA A 687 -11.02 -0.21 28.80
N GLU A 688 -9.75 -0.62 28.77
CA GLU A 688 -8.72 0.06 27.96
C GLU A 688 -9.04 -0.05 26.47
N TRP A 689 -9.53 -1.22 26.03
CA TRP A 689 -9.92 -1.45 24.64
C TRP A 689 -11.03 -0.51 24.19
N GLU A 690 -12.14 -0.44 24.94
CA GLU A 690 -13.24 0.44 24.55
C GLU A 690 -12.84 1.92 24.64
N TYR A 691 -12.03 2.30 25.63
CA TYR A 691 -11.53 3.66 25.76
C TYR A 691 -10.70 4.10 24.55
N MET A 692 -9.79 3.23 24.10
CA MET A 692 -8.93 3.52 22.96
C MET A 692 -9.71 3.45 21.64
N ALA A 693 -10.62 2.49 21.47
CA ALA A 693 -11.46 2.36 20.27
C ALA A 693 -12.32 3.61 20.02
N ARG A 694 -12.91 4.17 21.08
CA ARG A 694 -13.73 5.39 21.00
C ARG A 694 -12.98 6.62 20.54
N GLY A 695 -11.65 6.69 20.68
CA GLY A 695 -10.88 7.87 20.26
C GLY A 695 -11.35 9.19 20.89
N GLY A 696 -12.02 9.15 22.04
CA GLY A 696 -12.62 10.33 22.68
C GLY A 696 -14.05 10.69 22.25
N THR A 697 -14.68 9.89 21.38
CA THR A 697 -16.10 10.05 21.03
C THR A 697 -17.01 9.26 21.99
N THR A 698 -18.32 9.48 21.86
CA THR A 698 -19.37 8.70 22.56
C THR A 698 -20.33 8.01 21.61
N THR A 699 -20.01 8.03 20.31
CA THR A 699 -20.81 7.49 19.21
C THR A 699 -20.55 5.99 19.05
N ALA A 700 -21.33 5.34 18.19
CA ALA A 700 -21.20 3.91 17.90
C ALA A 700 -19.83 3.57 17.28
N PHE A 701 -19.40 4.39 16.31
CA PHE A 701 -18.08 4.37 15.67
C PHE A 701 -17.35 5.68 15.97
N TYR A 702 -16.02 5.72 15.94
CA TYR A 702 -15.31 6.99 16.17
C TYR A 702 -15.49 8.00 15.01
N SER A 703 -15.95 7.53 13.84
CA SER A 703 -16.36 8.34 12.69
C SER A 703 -17.79 8.90 12.82
N GLY A 704 -18.69 8.23 13.56
CA GLY A 704 -20.08 8.64 13.67
C GLY A 704 -21.01 7.62 14.32
N ASP A 705 -22.31 7.91 14.27
CA ASP A 705 -23.35 6.98 14.73
C ASP A 705 -23.62 5.91 13.66
N ILE A 706 -24.07 4.73 14.09
CA ILE A 706 -24.47 3.66 13.17
C ILE A 706 -25.72 4.06 12.38
N ASP A 707 -25.79 3.71 11.10
CA ASP A 707 -26.98 3.88 10.29
C ASP A 707 -27.93 2.69 10.48
N ASP A 708 -29.06 2.94 11.15
CA ASP A 708 -30.15 1.98 11.37
C ASP A 708 -30.69 1.32 10.08
N THR A 709 -30.40 1.89 8.91
CA THR A 709 -30.78 1.35 7.60
C THR A 709 -29.69 0.48 6.94
N ALA A 710 -28.45 0.52 7.46
CA ALA A 710 -27.28 -0.19 6.96
C ALA A 710 -26.72 -1.24 7.98
N LEU A 711 -27.60 -1.81 8.80
CA LEU A 711 -27.22 -2.75 9.86
C LEU A 711 -26.73 -4.13 9.38
N ALA A 712 -26.98 -4.45 8.11
CA ALA A 712 -26.55 -5.72 7.49
C ALA A 712 -25.27 -5.49 6.67
N CYS A 713 -24.95 -6.39 5.75
CA CYS A 713 -23.83 -6.23 4.82
C CYS A 713 -24.19 -5.34 3.61
N SER A 714 -25.46 -4.91 3.49
CA SER A 714 -25.92 -4.06 2.39
C SER A 714 -27.20 -3.32 2.78
N PRO A 715 -27.32 -2.00 2.54
CA PRO A 715 -26.28 -1.10 1.98
C PRO A 715 -25.07 -0.96 2.93
N LEU A 716 -24.00 -0.32 2.44
CA LEU A 716 -22.84 0.02 3.28
C LEU A 716 -23.24 1.04 4.35
N ASP A 717 -22.58 0.98 5.50
CA ASP A 717 -22.68 2.01 6.54
C ASP A 717 -21.56 3.02 6.28
N ASP A 718 -21.92 4.25 5.89
CA ASP A 718 -20.96 5.29 5.50
C ASP A 718 -19.91 5.58 6.59
N ASN A 719 -20.28 5.47 7.88
CA ASN A 719 -19.35 5.75 8.97
C ASN A 719 -18.40 4.57 9.21
N LEU A 720 -18.86 3.32 9.05
CA LEU A 720 -18.01 2.14 9.24
C LEU A 720 -17.11 1.87 8.02
N ASP A 721 -17.60 2.12 6.80
CA ASP A 721 -16.89 1.77 5.56
C ASP A 721 -15.52 2.47 5.44
N GLU A 722 -15.43 3.72 5.91
CA GLU A 722 -14.18 4.50 5.91
C GLU A 722 -13.15 4.01 6.94
N ILE A 723 -13.58 3.32 8.00
CA ILE A 723 -12.75 3.04 9.18
C ILE A 723 -12.51 1.56 9.47
N GLY A 724 -13.23 0.66 8.79
CA GLY A 724 -13.30 -0.73 9.20
C GLY A 724 -13.60 -1.73 8.10
N TRP A 725 -13.07 -2.94 8.27
CA TRP A 725 -13.37 -4.10 7.43
C TRP A 725 -14.48 -4.94 8.03
N TYR A 726 -15.62 -5.04 7.35
CA TYR A 726 -16.79 -5.79 7.81
C TYR A 726 -17.50 -6.43 6.62
N CYS A 727 -18.58 -7.18 6.86
CA CYS A 727 -19.17 -8.01 5.81
C CYS A 727 -19.69 -7.20 4.60
N GLY A 728 -19.88 -5.89 4.73
CA GLY A 728 -20.27 -5.03 3.61
C GLY A 728 -19.16 -4.75 2.60
N ASN A 729 -17.91 -4.70 3.04
CA ASN A 729 -16.77 -4.25 2.23
C ASN A 729 -15.56 -5.21 2.20
N ALA A 730 -15.57 -6.27 3.00
CA ALA A 730 -14.44 -7.20 3.10
C ALA A 730 -14.47 -8.37 2.09
N GLY A 731 -15.47 -8.43 1.20
CA GLY A 731 -15.62 -9.53 0.24
C GLY A 731 -15.81 -10.90 0.89
N ASP A 732 -15.33 -11.96 0.21
CA ASP A 732 -15.33 -13.34 0.72
C ASP A 732 -14.10 -13.64 1.61
N GLU A 733 -13.38 -12.61 2.07
CA GLU A 733 -12.15 -12.77 2.84
C GLU A 733 -12.42 -13.02 4.33
N HIS A 734 -12.06 -14.22 4.81
CA HIS A 734 -12.29 -14.67 6.18
C HIS A 734 -10.99 -14.85 7.00
N HIS A 735 -9.84 -14.41 6.45
CA HIS A 735 -8.52 -14.77 6.96
C HIS A 735 -7.75 -13.62 7.66
N GLY A 736 -8.44 -12.54 8.03
CA GLY A 736 -7.83 -11.29 8.49
C GLY A 736 -7.25 -10.53 7.31
N LEU A 737 -7.72 -9.32 7.08
CA LEU A 737 -7.24 -8.44 6.01
C LEU A 737 -5.98 -7.71 6.45
N LYS A 738 -5.31 -7.08 5.48
CA LYS A 738 -4.13 -6.23 5.71
C LYS A 738 -4.52 -5.06 6.63
N VAL A 739 -3.73 -4.88 7.68
CA VAL A 739 -3.96 -3.80 8.65
C VAL A 739 -3.66 -2.44 8.05
N ALA A 740 -4.19 -1.37 8.66
CA ALA A 740 -3.95 0.03 8.31
C ALA A 740 -4.34 0.43 6.87
N ARG A 741 -5.32 -0.26 6.27
CA ARG A 741 -5.91 0.08 4.96
C ARG A 741 -7.19 0.92 5.05
N LYS A 742 -7.60 1.24 6.28
CA LYS A 742 -8.73 2.13 6.61
C LYS A 742 -8.23 3.32 7.42
N LEU A 743 -9.08 4.32 7.66
CA LEU A 743 -8.68 5.48 8.46
C LEU A 743 -8.36 5.10 9.91
N ASP A 744 -7.52 5.90 10.56
CA ASP A 744 -7.21 5.79 11.98
C ASP A 744 -8.20 6.60 12.84
N ASN A 745 -8.27 6.25 14.13
CA ASN A 745 -8.97 7.06 15.10
C ASN A 745 -8.12 8.24 15.62
N PHE A 746 -8.67 9.09 16.48
CA PHE A 746 -7.99 10.28 17.00
C PHE A 746 -6.71 10.03 17.82
N TYR A 747 -6.42 8.79 18.19
CA TYR A 747 -5.15 8.39 18.82
C TYR A 747 -4.12 7.83 17.83
N GLY A 748 -4.50 7.66 16.56
CA GLY A 748 -3.67 7.04 15.54
C GLY A 748 -3.83 5.52 15.42
N LEU A 749 -4.87 4.93 16.03
CA LEU A 749 -5.11 3.48 15.97
C LEU A 749 -5.93 3.11 14.74
N TYR A 750 -5.47 2.12 14.00
CA TYR A 750 -6.18 1.48 12.88
C TYR A 750 -6.92 0.22 13.33
N ASP A 751 -7.92 -0.18 12.53
CA ASP A 751 -8.61 -1.46 12.61
C ASP A 751 -9.21 -1.76 14.00
N VAL A 752 -9.60 -0.72 14.74
CA VAL A 752 -10.32 -0.87 16.03
C VAL A 752 -11.82 -1.12 15.84
N SER A 753 -12.26 -1.29 14.59
CA SER A 753 -13.65 -1.59 14.19
C SER A 753 -13.60 -2.46 12.93
N GLY A 754 -13.87 -3.76 13.05
CA GLY A 754 -13.77 -4.72 11.96
C GLY A 754 -12.46 -5.52 11.95
N ASN A 755 -12.12 -6.05 10.78
CA ASN A 755 -10.96 -6.90 10.50
C ASN A 755 -10.91 -8.22 11.28
N VAL A 756 -10.39 -8.23 12.52
CA VAL A 756 -10.39 -9.41 13.39
C VAL A 756 -10.93 -9.06 14.78
N TYR A 757 -11.62 -10.02 15.41
CA TYR A 757 -12.01 -9.85 16.81
C TYR A 757 -10.75 -9.82 17.68
N GLU A 758 -10.63 -8.84 18.55
CA GLU A 758 -9.47 -8.70 19.42
C GLU A 758 -9.69 -9.29 20.80
N TRP A 759 -8.77 -10.17 21.21
CA TRP A 759 -8.70 -10.64 22.59
C TRP A 759 -8.40 -9.51 23.57
N THR A 760 -9.17 -9.48 24.65
CA THR A 760 -8.84 -8.69 25.84
C THR A 760 -8.35 -9.60 26.96
N SER A 761 -7.79 -9.02 28.01
CA SER A 761 -7.32 -9.78 29.18
C SER A 761 -8.43 -10.20 30.16
N ASP A 762 -9.68 -9.79 29.91
CA ASP A 762 -10.78 -9.86 30.87
C ASP A 762 -11.70 -11.07 30.68
N GLU A 763 -12.14 -11.64 31.80
CA GLU A 763 -13.30 -12.52 31.83
C GLU A 763 -14.59 -11.71 31.57
N TYR A 764 -15.45 -12.25 30.73
CA TYR A 764 -16.74 -11.69 30.40
C TYR A 764 -17.64 -11.65 31.63
N THR A 765 -17.87 -10.45 32.14
CA THR A 765 -18.75 -10.20 33.28
C THR A 765 -19.75 -9.08 33.01
N ALA A 766 -20.85 -9.08 33.76
CA ALA A 766 -21.86 -8.03 33.69
C ALA A 766 -21.25 -6.69 34.15
N TYR A 767 -21.58 -5.63 33.41
CA TYR A 767 -21.16 -4.28 33.79
C TYR A 767 -21.75 -3.85 35.14
N PRO A 768 -21.00 -3.04 35.91
CA PRO A 768 -21.48 -2.47 37.16
C PRO A 768 -22.41 -1.28 36.89
N ASP A 769 -23.48 -1.13 37.68
CA ASP A 769 -24.38 0.04 37.64
C ASP A 769 -23.76 1.31 38.28
N THR A 770 -22.46 1.31 38.56
CA THR A 770 -21.75 2.37 39.29
C THR A 770 -20.40 2.68 38.66
N GLU A 771 -19.90 3.89 38.93
CA GLU A 771 -18.55 4.27 38.55
C GLU A 771 -17.50 3.28 39.10
N VAL A 772 -16.56 2.88 38.24
CA VAL A 772 -15.45 1.99 38.60
C VAL A 772 -14.12 2.60 38.15
N THR A 773 -13.05 2.23 38.85
CA THR A 773 -11.69 2.69 38.56
C THR A 773 -10.82 1.49 38.23
N ASN A 774 -10.17 1.52 37.05
CA ASN A 774 -9.34 0.42 36.53
C ASN A 774 -10.04 -0.96 36.66
N PRO A 775 -11.27 -1.14 36.15
CA PRO A 775 -11.97 -2.42 36.25
C PRO A 775 -11.18 -3.51 35.55
N TYR A 776 -11.13 -4.70 36.16
CA TYR A 776 -10.47 -5.85 35.57
C TYR A 776 -10.88 -7.15 36.29
N LYS A 777 -11.06 -8.24 35.53
CA LYS A 777 -11.20 -9.60 36.09
C LYS A 777 -10.40 -10.63 35.30
N LEU A 778 -9.43 -11.29 35.94
CA LEU A 778 -8.73 -12.44 35.35
C LEU A 778 -9.66 -13.67 35.36
N PRO A 779 -9.77 -14.44 34.25
CA PRO A 779 -10.53 -15.68 34.25
C PRO A 779 -9.95 -16.72 35.23
N ASP A 780 -10.81 -17.34 36.03
CA ASP A 780 -10.42 -18.36 37.01
C ASP A 780 -10.06 -19.69 36.33
N SER A 781 -10.71 -20.00 35.21
CA SER A 781 -10.56 -21.21 34.41
C SER A 781 -10.69 -20.86 32.92
N PRO A 782 -9.64 -20.26 32.31
CA PRO A 782 -9.74 -19.67 30.98
C PRO A 782 -10.16 -20.63 29.86
N SER A 783 -9.98 -21.95 30.02
CA SER A 783 -10.46 -22.95 29.05
C SER A 783 -11.98 -23.18 29.07
N THR A 784 -12.68 -22.79 30.14
CA THR A 784 -14.14 -22.89 30.27
C THR A 784 -14.84 -21.56 30.45
N ASP A 785 -14.13 -20.58 31.01
CA ASP A 785 -14.65 -19.25 31.24
C ASP A 785 -14.75 -18.49 29.93
N GLN A 786 -15.70 -17.58 29.90
CA GLN A 786 -15.97 -16.70 28.78
C GLN A 786 -15.02 -15.50 28.87
N ILE A 787 -14.21 -15.26 27.84
CA ILE A 787 -13.22 -14.19 27.77
C ILE A 787 -13.68 -13.17 26.73
N VAL A 788 -13.60 -11.89 27.07
CA VAL A 788 -14.12 -10.82 26.22
C VAL A 788 -13.27 -10.67 24.96
N VAL A 789 -13.96 -10.60 23.81
CA VAL A 789 -13.42 -10.13 22.54
C VAL A 789 -14.18 -8.90 22.06
N ARG A 790 -13.51 -8.02 21.33
CA ARG A 790 -14.02 -6.70 20.91
C ARG A 790 -13.70 -6.39 19.45
N GLY A 791 -14.39 -5.41 18.88
CA GLY A 791 -14.05 -4.83 17.56
C GLY A 791 -14.82 -5.38 16.37
N GLY A 792 -15.41 -6.57 16.46
CA GLY A 792 -16.00 -7.24 15.29
C GLY A 792 -14.92 -7.90 14.43
N HIS A 793 -15.31 -8.44 13.28
CA HIS A 793 -14.37 -9.04 12.31
C HIS A 793 -14.88 -8.84 10.88
N SER A 794 -14.10 -9.23 9.88
CA SER A 794 -14.41 -9.02 8.46
C SER A 794 -15.75 -9.56 7.97
N SER A 795 -16.37 -10.51 8.67
CA SER A 795 -17.68 -11.08 8.32
C SER A 795 -18.79 -10.69 9.29
N ALA A 796 -18.48 -9.82 10.25
CA ALA A 796 -19.43 -9.27 11.18
C ALA A 796 -20.30 -8.21 10.49
N ASN A 797 -21.52 -8.05 10.97
CA ASN A 797 -22.37 -6.93 10.53
C ASN A 797 -21.94 -5.63 11.24
N ALA A 798 -22.45 -4.49 10.77
CA ALA A 798 -22.05 -3.18 11.29
C ALA A 798 -22.28 -3.02 12.81
N ALA A 799 -23.34 -3.64 13.36
CA ALA A 799 -23.65 -3.53 14.79
C ALA A 799 -22.64 -4.26 15.69
N GLU A 800 -21.94 -5.28 15.17
CA GLU A 800 -20.88 -5.99 15.89
C GLU A 800 -19.53 -5.25 15.86
N CYS A 801 -19.35 -4.29 14.95
CA CYS A 801 -18.13 -3.50 14.82
C CYS A 801 -18.13 -2.22 15.68
N ARG A 802 -19.21 -1.96 16.44
CA ARG A 802 -19.32 -0.76 17.29
C ARG A 802 -18.30 -0.80 18.42
N SER A 803 -17.93 0.37 18.91
CA SER A 803 -17.02 0.54 20.05
C SER A 803 -17.51 -0.19 21.31
N ALA A 804 -18.83 -0.17 21.56
CA ALA A 804 -19.45 -0.80 22.73
C ALA A 804 -19.71 -2.31 22.55
N ALA A 805 -19.73 -2.80 21.30
CA ALA A 805 -20.05 -4.19 21.01
C ALA A 805 -19.02 -5.11 21.67
N ARG A 806 -19.53 -6.20 22.25
CA ARG A 806 -18.71 -7.14 23.01
C ARG A 806 -19.22 -8.55 22.78
N ASN A 807 -18.28 -9.45 22.53
CA ASN A 807 -18.57 -10.86 22.38
C ASN A 807 -17.65 -11.67 23.31
N THR A 808 -17.77 -12.98 23.30
CA THR A 808 -16.98 -13.85 24.15
C THR A 808 -16.62 -15.16 23.49
N GLN A 809 -15.44 -15.66 23.85
CA GLN A 809 -14.97 -16.99 23.49
C GLN A 809 -14.28 -17.64 24.70
N THR A 810 -14.14 -18.97 24.70
CA THR A 810 -13.25 -19.61 25.68
C THR A 810 -11.79 -19.46 25.25
N GLY A 811 -10.86 -19.40 26.20
CA GLY A 811 -9.47 -19.06 25.93
C GLY A 811 -8.72 -20.03 25.01
N GLY A 812 -9.15 -21.29 24.92
CA GLY A 812 -8.60 -22.28 23.99
C GLY A 812 -9.25 -22.27 22.60
N SER A 813 -10.21 -21.37 22.35
CA SER A 813 -10.90 -21.25 21.07
C SER A 813 -10.04 -20.47 20.07
N PHE A 814 -9.97 -20.98 18.85
CA PHE A 814 -9.35 -20.33 17.69
C PHE A 814 -10.30 -20.60 16.51
N ASN A 815 -11.48 -19.98 16.54
CA ASN A 815 -12.52 -20.29 15.57
C ASN A 815 -12.21 -19.62 14.23
N LYS A 816 -11.97 -20.43 13.20
CA LYS A 816 -11.72 -19.98 11.82
C LYS A 816 -12.82 -19.09 11.24
N SER A 817 -14.05 -19.17 11.74
CA SER A 817 -15.19 -18.39 11.23
C SER A 817 -15.30 -16.96 11.78
N TYR A 818 -14.63 -16.65 12.90
CA TYR A 818 -14.75 -15.34 13.56
C TYR A 818 -13.49 -14.48 13.46
N GLY A 819 -12.40 -15.01 12.89
CA GLY A 819 -11.12 -14.30 12.79
C GLY A 819 -10.66 -13.74 14.14
N LEU A 820 -10.17 -14.58 15.05
CA LEU A 820 -9.69 -14.13 16.38
C LEU A 820 -8.23 -13.69 16.33
N GLY A 821 -7.98 -12.40 16.54
CA GLY A 821 -6.67 -11.78 16.66
C GLY A 821 -6.53 -11.00 17.97
N PHE A 822 -5.57 -10.07 18.02
CA PHE A 822 -5.29 -9.27 19.21
C PHE A 822 -4.35 -8.12 18.89
N ARG A 823 -4.31 -7.12 19.77
CA ARG A 823 -3.23 -6.14 19.84
C ARG A 823 -2.62 -6.08 21.25
N LEU A 824 -1.38 -5.62 21.35
CA LEU A 824 -0.70 -5.49 22.62
C LEU A 824 -0.68 -4.05 23.12
N VAL A 825 -0.62 -3.93 24.45
CA VAL A 825 -0.39 -2.67 25.15
C VAL A 825 0.73 -2.82 26.16
N ILE A 826 1.31 -1.70 26.56
CA ILE A 826 2.30 -1.63 27.64
C ILE A 826 1.96 -0.46 28.58
N THR A 827 2.04 -0.71 29.89
CA THR A 827 1.84 0.34 30.91
C THR A 827 3.19 0.94 31.26
N GLY A 828 3.33 2.26 31.22
CA GLY A 828 4.64 2.89 31.44
C GLY A 828 4.58 4.30 32.00
N SER A 829 5.71 4.76 32.54
CA SER A 829 5.97 6.18 32.78
C SER A 829 6.61 6.76 31.52
N PHE A 830 5.78 7.02 30.51
CA PHE A 830 6.23 7.65 29.27
C PHE A 830 6.66 9.09 29.62
N GLY A 831 7.95 9.39 29.51
CA GLY A 831 8.48 10.72 29.81
C GLY A 831 7.96 11.74 28.79
N ASP A 832 7.67 12.96 29.27
CA ASP A 832 7.22 14.12 28.47
C ASP A 832 8.06 14.39 27.22
#